data_AF-A0A7S0NRW5-F1
#
_entry.id   AF-A0A7S0NRW5-F1
#
_cell.length_a   1.000
_cell.length_b   1.000
_cell.length_c   1.000
_cell.angle_alpha   90.00
_cell.angle_beta   90.00
_cell.angle_gamma   90.00
#
_symmetry.space_group_name_H-M   'P 1'
#
loop_
_entity.id
_entity.type
_entity.pdbx_description
1 polymer ?
#
loop_
_entity_poly.entity_id
_entity_poly.type
_entity_poly.pdbx_seq_one_letter_code
_entity_poly.pdbx_strand_id
1 'polypeptide(L)'
;DCEVNPTRLRDTFAWTDSGCTVKAQVHTNGKVTIVHSPVRRRDEFKLDSNELVRVTWHGGNFPTVDTGCAADGDVCSVHGDTCLCDTNVTTRAVFADAHAIPSAAEVLAQLFIGSPPPELDNGRYSLCTTAACSSASDVQVFTITTAAGHAFDESTIFKVWVHGNPTYLANIKSAVTIGTGFKTSSTTYAFRNPPSIIDPLMPRVQDAHHEVDALLSHLLHHPNTPPFYAQRLIQQFVTSNPSPAYVSEVAKAFIHGEHKGKVYSGKYGDLGAALGAVLLSSEARAPVLDLDPADGHYREPLLKMTAVMRSLDMLLHDDRELDLENLQQRIGMEPYNSPSVFNFYPPDYQPPGPIEKLHRHAPEMKLLNTPHLLGFLNGMSSLVNFGLTECRGGFGTSAGPSASCGDVDEMGHRIDASLTWRPPNATDARAAVSELNLLLCAGRLNPTDTRLIVSAYEEALPAGPDKAVQVAVELFLASTEFHTTNRNELTPTERPRRVDNATNSGSEDYKAIVVLFMFGGLDSYNMLVPYGECAGGVDLYQEYRDVRTNLAMEKSELDEIDVGIGSQPCAKYGMHGSLQEVTRLYKAGQAALIANYGPLIEPVTKAQYLAKPRTVELPPSLFAHNQQQRHTQTVVSDDMNADGVLGRILNSLIGQPNPYRVGAYSVTGNARVLKGLVPPDIIDAEQGIVRLSAYNRLAGYIHNMTKLESSSAFAETYSRALSEMLSRTEVLGELLEDVTLQTPFASSGISRQFEQVAKLIKTRSTVQTEREVFFVSTGGFDMHNEARAST
;
A
#
# COMPACT_ATOMS: atom_id res chain seq x y z
N ASP A 1 39.31 -27.01 9.90
CA ASP A 1 39.79 -25.93 10.79
C ASP A 1 38.70 -25.02 11.35
N CYS A 2 37.60 -24.75 10.65
CA CYS A 2 36.30 -24.64 11.33
C CYS A 2 35.61 -26.01 11.15
N GLU A 3 36.08 -27.03 11.86
CA GLU A 3 35.38 -28.32 11.84
C GLU A 3 34.12 -28.17 12.67
N VAL A 4 32.98 -28.12 11.99
CA VAL A 4 31.69 -28.18 12.67
C VAL A 4 31.54 -29.60 13.18
N ASN A 5 31.26 -29.75 14.47
CA ASN A 5 30.90 -31.03 15.03
C ASN A 5 29.42 -31.28 14.71
N PRO A 6 29.08 -32.15 13.75
CA PRO A 6 27.70 -32.27 13.24
C PRO A 6 26.73 -32.88 14.26
N THR A 7 27.19 -33.19 15.47
CA THR A 7 26.43 -33.88 16.52
C THR A 7 25.87 -32.96 17.61
N ARG A 8 26.17 -31.64 17.60
CA ARG A 8 25.65 -30.70 18.60
C ARG A 8 24.55 -29.81 18.01
N LEU A 9 23.31 -30.09 18.39
CA LEU A 9 22.16 -29.17 18.26
C LEU A 9 22.30 -27.87 19.09
N ARG A 10 23.46 -27.63 19.73
CA ARG A 10 23.73 -26.47 20.60
C ARG A 10 24.20 -25.24 19.82
N ASP A 11 24.39 -25.32 18.51
CA ASP A 11 25.10 -24.29 17.75
C ASP A 11 24.16 -23.34 16.96
N THR A 12 22.85 -23.34 17.25
CA THR A 12 21.81 -22.47 16.63
C THR A 12 21.82 -21.02 17.16
N PHE A 13 23.01 -20.50 17.44
CA PHE A 13 23.19 -19.15 17.95
C PHE A 13 23.91 -18.28 16.94
N ALA A 14 23.61 -16.98 16.93
CA ALA A 14 24.37 -16.02 16.13
C ALA A 14 25.85 -16.00 16.56
N TRP A 15 26.14 -16.28 17.84
CA TRP A 15 27.48 -16.38 18.41
C TRP A 15 27.73 -17.80 18.93
N THR A 16 28.77 -18.47 18.43
CA THR A 16 29.11 -19.88 18.77
C THR A 16 30.45 -19.98 19.50
N ASP A 17 30.68 -21.07 20.24
CA ASP A 17 31.95 -21.42 20.89
C ASP A 17 32.86 -22.29 20.00
N SER A 18 32.60 -22.31 18.69
CA SER A 18 33.31 -23.13 17.69
C SER A 18 34.75 -22.65 17.44
N GLY A 19 35.56 -23.47 16.73
CA GLY A 19 37.03 -23.30 16.64
C GLY A 19 37.59 -22.03 15.97
N CYS A 20 36.75 -21.08 15.54
CA CYS A 20 37.17 -19.75 15.07
C CYS A 20 36.87 -18.67 16.12
N THR A 21 37.77 -17.69 16.27
CA THR A 21 37.53 -16.57 17.19
C THR A 21 36.43 -15.66 16.63
N VAL A 22 35.28 -15.62 17.29
CA VAL A 22 34.17 -14.70 16.98
C VAL A 22 34.34 -13.42 17.79
N LYS A 23 34.43 -12.28 17.12
CA LYS A 23 34.57 -10.94 17.69
C LYS A 23 33.34 -10.09 17.41
N ALA A 24 33.07 -9.13 18.26
CA ALA A 24 32.02 -8.12 18.11
C ALA A 24 32.62 -6.78 17.74
N GLN A 25 32.21 -6.27 16.58
CA GLN A 25 32.37 -4.86 16.27
C GLN A 25 31.12 -4.13 16.76
N VAL A 26 31.26 -3.38 17.85
CA VAL A 26 30.19 -2.60 18.47
C VAL A 26 30.20 -1.18 17.92
N HIS A 27 29.07 -0.80 17.32
CA HIS A 27 28.88 0.50 16.70
C HIS A 27 28.39 1.55 17.69
N THR A 28 28.55 2.83 17.35
CA THR A 28 28.17 3.99 18.18
C THR A 28 26.68 4.02 18.58
N ASN A 29 25.81 3.32 17.83
CA ASN A 29 24.39 3.18 18.12
C ASN A 29 24.02 1.90 18.90
N GLY A 30 25.02 1.13 19.36
CA GLY A 30 24.85 -0.13 20.09
C GLY A 30 24.46 -1.34 19.23
N LYS A 31 24.40 -1.20 17.90
CA LYS A 31 24.32 -2.36 17.01
C LYS A 31 25.67 -3.07 16.95
N VAL A 32 25.64 -4.35 16.60
CA VAL A 32 26.84 -5.20 16.59
C VAL A 32 26.97 -5.87 15.23
N THR A 33 28.18 -5.89 14.70
CA THR A 33 28.58 -6.73 13.57
C THR A 33 29.35 -7.94 14.08
N ILE A 34 29.04 -9.12 13.53
CA ILE A 34 29.71 -10.38 13.86
C ILE A 34 30.97 -10.48 12.99
N VAL A 35 32.13 -10.61 13.62
CA VAL A 35 33.42 -10.67 12.92
C VAL A 35 34.09 -12.01 13.17
N HIS A 36 34.45 -12.73 12.10
CA HIS A 36 35.24 -13.96 12.21
C HIS A 36 36.73 -13.67 12.03
N SER A 37 37.57 -14.14 12.96
CA SER A 37 39.02 -13.94 12.91
C SER A 37 39.78 -15.29 12.86
N PRO A 38 40.58 -15.56 11.81
CA PRO A 38 40.72 -14.76 10.58
C PRO A 38 39.47 -14.83 9.69
N VAL A 39 39.23 -13.79 8.88
CA VAL A 39 38.14 -13.76 7.89
C VAL A 39 38.43 -14.82 6.83
N ARG A 40 37.65 -15.91 6.78
CA ARG A 40 38.03 -17.07 5.95
C ARG A 40 37.02 -17.49 4.87
N ARG A 41 35.76 -17.05 4.88
CA ARG A 41 34.77 -17.59 3.90
C ARG A 41 33.66 -16.66 3.39
N ARG A 42 33.17 -15.67 4.15
CA ARG A 42 32.05 -14.81 3.73
C ARG A 42 32.32 -13.36 4.10
N ASP A 43 32.06 -12.46 3.16
CA ASP A 43 32.26 -11.01 3.33
C ASP A 43 31.33 -10.40 4.39
N GLU A 44 30.20 -11.05 4.67
CA GLU A 44 29.25 -10.64 5.72
C GLU A 44 29.86 -10.65 7.13
N PHE A 45 30.88 -11.47 7.36
CA PHE A 45 31.56 -11.61 8.67
C PHE A 45 32.95 -10.97 8.71
N LYS A 46 33.27 -10.11 7.73
CA LYS A 46 34.51 -9.34 7.74
C LYS A 46 34.36 -8.13 8.68
N LEU A 47 35.49 -7.60 9.14
CA LEU A 47 35.52 -6.31 9.82
C LEU A 47 34.97 -5.23 8.89
N ASP A 48 34.10 -4.35 9.38
CA ASP A 48 33.41 -3.32 8.57
C ASP A 48 32.49 -3.88 7.48
N SER A 49 31.87 -5.06 7.70
CA SER A 49 30.90 -5.61 6.73
C SER A 49 29.60 -4.80 6.62
N ASN A 50 29.31 -3.94 7.61
CA ASN A 50 28.02 -3.23 7.77
C ASN A 50 26.79 -4.14 7.91
N GLU A 51 27.00 -5.43 8.19
CA GLU A 51 25.93 -6.34 8.61
C GLU A 51 25.58 -6.06 10.08
N LEU A 52 24.64 -5.13 10.29
CA LEU A 52 24.30 -4.60 11.60
C LEU A 52 23.18 -5.39 12.26
N VAL A 53 23.49 -6.12 13.33
CA VAL A 53 22.51 -6.83 14.15
C VAL A 53 22.13 -5.98 15.37
N ARG A 54 20.82 -5.86 15.62
CA ARG A 54 20.32 -5.24 16.85
C ARG A 54 20.33 -6.27 17.98
N VAL A 55 21.02 -5.97 19.07
CA VAL A 55 21.10 -6.82 20.25
C VAL A 55 20.42 -6.18 21.47
N THR A 56 20.07 -7.00 22.46
CA THR A 56 19.49 -6.53 23.73
C THR A 56 20.57 -6.50 24.80
N TRP A 57 21.15 -5.32 25.03
CA TRP A 57 22.20 -5.10 26.04
C TRP A 57 21.67 -5.22 27.46
N HIS A 58 22.43 -5.90 28.32
CA HIS A 58 22.15 -5.97 29.75
C HIS A 58 22.41 -4.61 30.39
N GLY A 59 21.41 -4.09 31.13
CA GLY A 59 21.49 -2.76 31.73
C GLY A 59 21.44 -1.59 30.73
N GLY A 60 21.23 -1.85 29.43
CA GLY A 60 21.13 -0.82 28.39
C GLY A 60 22.46 -0.16 27.98
N ASN A 61 23.59 -0.64 28.51
CA ASN A 61 24.92 -0.07 28.26
C ASN A 61 25.74 -0.95 27.31
N PHE A 62 26.57 -0.33 26.49
CA PHE A 62 27.46 -0.97 25.53
C PHE A 62 28.79 -0.20 25.45
N PRO A 63 29.89 -0.86 25.03
CA PRO A 63 31.19 -0.19 24.95
C PRO A 63 31.18 0.87 23.83
N THR A 64 31.79 2.02 24.11
CA THR A 64 32.05 3.08 23.13
C THR A 64 33.55 3.43 23.14
N VAL A 65 34.02 4.14 22.12
CA VAL A 65 35.42 4.60 22.04
C VAL A 65 35.82 5.40 23.28
N ASP A 66 34.91 6.24 23.79
CA ASP A 66 35.20 7.13 24.91
C ASP A 66 35.09 6.44 26.29
N THR A 67 34.28 5.38 26.40
CA THR A 67 33.88 4.83 27.71
C THR A 67 34.19 3.34 27.91
N GLY A 68 34.71 2.62 26.90
CA GLY A 68 34.82 1.17 27.00
C GLY A 68 35.78 0.44 26.07
N CYS A 69 36.10 0.94 24.87
CA CYS A 69 36.92 0.14 23.93
C CYS A 69 38.37 -0.06 24.42
N ALA A 70 38.98 0.95 25.07
CA ALA A 70 40.42 0.96 25.39
C ALA A 70 40.74 0.65 26.87
N ALA A 71 39.72 0.52 27.73
CA ALA A 71 39.89 0.35 29.17
C ALA A 71 40.13 -1.11 29.62
N ASP A 72 39.97 -2.08 28.71
CA ASP A 72 39.90 -3.53 29.01
C ASP A 72 41.15 -4.34 28.57
N GLY A 73 42.26 -3.70 28.22
CA GLY A 73 43.49 -4.38 27.76
C GLY A 73 43.36 -4.98 26.35
N ASP A 74 44.17 -6.00 26.01
CA ASP A 74 44.31 -6.59 24.66
C ASP A 74 43.04 -7.25 24.06
N VAL A 75 41.92 -7.27 24.80
CA VAL A 75 40.69 -8.01 24.48
C VAL A 75 39.63 -7.14 23.78
N CYS A 76 39.72 -5.81 23.93
CA CYS A 76 38.98 -4.88 23.09
C CYS A 76 39.89 -3.75 22.58
N SER A 77 39.65 -3.32 21.35
CA SER A 77 40.45 -2.32 20.66
C SER A 77 39.57 -1.32 19.93
N VAL A 78 40.05 -0.08 19.82
CA VAL A 78 39.40 0.96 19.02
C VAL A 78 39.64 0.66 17.54
N HIS A 79 38.57 0.66 16.75
CA HIS A 79 38.62 0.55 15.29
C HIS A 79 37.73 1.63 14.68
N GLY A 80 38.34 2.73 14.22
CA GLY A 80 37.59 3.92 13.80
C GLY A 80 36.76 4.50 14.96
N ASP A 81 35.46 4.64 14.75
CA ASP A 81 34.47 5.05 15.76
C ASP A 81 33.78 3.85 16.46
N THR A 82 34.27 2.62 16.22
CA THR A 82 33.70 1.37 16.75
C THR A 82 34.64 0.69 17.75
N CYS A 83 34.09 -0.21 18.57
CA CYS A 83 34.89 -1.12 19.39
C CYS A 83 34.97 -2.50 18.75
N LEU A 84 36.18 -3.02 18.48
CA LEU A 84 36.39 -4.42 18.11
C LEU A 84 36.83 -5.21 19.34
N CYS A 85 35.95 -6.07 19.84
CA CYS A 85 36.18 -6.82 21.06
C CYS A 85 36.06 -8.34 20.85
N ASP A 86 36.82 -9.12 21.61
CA ASP A 86 36.58 -10.56 21.72
C ASP A 86 35.26 -10.83 22.45
N THR A 87 34.65 -11.95 22.09
CA THR A 87 33.40 -12.39 22.70
C THR A 87 33.55 -13.71 23.41
N ASN A 88 32.77 -13.89 24.47
CA ASN A 88 32.62 -15.18 25.13
C ASN A 88 31.14 -15.45 25.38
N VAL A 89 30.67 -16.61 24.92
CA VAL A 89 29.29 -17.06 25.08
C VAL A 89 29.17 -17.85 26.37
N THR A 90 28.21 -17.48 27.21
CA THR A 90 27.93 -18.18 28.47
C THR A 90 26.46 -18.58 28.51
N THR A 91 26.19 -19.79 29.00
CA THR A 91 24.85 -20.30 29.26
C THR A 91 24.64 -20.52 30.75
N ARG A 92 23.39 -20.43 31.19
CA ARG A 92 22.96 -20.82 32.54
C ARG A 92 21.49 -21.22 32.55
N ALA A 93 21.11 -22.02 33.55
CA ALA A 93 19.71 -22.32 33.84
C ALA A 93 18.96 -21.05 34.28
N VAL A 94 17.72 -20.89 33.82
CA VAL A 94 16.84 -19.77 34.23
C VAL A 94 16.08 -20.13 35.50
N PHE A 95 15.44 -21.31 35.49
CA PHE A 95 14.73 -21.87 36.62
C PHE A 95 15.58 -22.97 37.24
N ALA A 96 15.91 -22.84 38.53
CA ALA A 96 16.73 -23.82 39.25
C ALA A 96 15.98 -24.53 40.39
N ASP A 97 14.87 -23.95 40.86
CA ASP A 97 14.06 -24.52 41.93
C ASP A 97 13.02 -25.50 41.36
N ALA A 98 13.27 -26.81 41.55
CA ALA A 98 12.38 -27.88 41.10
C ALA A 98 11.09 -28.00 41.93
N HIS A 99 10.95 -27.24 43.02
CA HIS A 99 9.72 -27.18 43.83
C HIS A 99 8.82 -25.98 43.47
N ALA A 100 9.35 -24.99 42.75
CA ALA A 100 8.62 -23.81 42.30
C ALA A 100 8.47 -23.83 40.77
N ILE A 101 7.46 -24.56 40.29
CA ILE A 101 7.21 -24.68 38.84
C ILE A 101 6.74 -23.31 38.31
N PRO A 102 7.44 -22.73 37.31
CA PRO A 102 7.00 -21.47 36.71
C PRO A 102 5.69 -21.68 35.95
N SER A 103 4.85 -20.66 35.91
CA SER A 103 3.68 -20.59 35.03
C SER A 103 4.10 -20.53 33.56
N ALA A 104 3.18 -20.86 32.64
CA ALA A 104 3.45 -20.76 31.21
C ALA A 104 3.82 -19.33 30.80
N ALA A 105 3.22 -18.33 31.43
CA ALA A 105 3.54 -16.92 31.21
C ALA A 105 4.98 -16.58 31.62
N GLU A 106 5.46 -17.09 32.76
CA GLU A 106 6.84 -16.88 33.21
C GLU A 106 7.86 -17.60 32.32
N VAL A 107 7.53 -18.82 31.87
CA VAL A 107 8.34 -19.56 30.89
C VAL A 107 8.46 -18.74 29.59
N LEU A 108 7.36 -18.29 29.01
CA LEU A 108 7.36 -17.51 27.75
C LEU A 108 8.02 -16.14 27.89
N ALA A 109 8.00 -15.55 29.09
CA ALA A 109 8.64 -14.26 29.35
C ALA A 109 10.16 -14.35 29.53
N GLN A 110 10.70 -15.51 29.90
CA GLN A 110 12.12 -15.67 30.27
C GLN A 110 12.91 -16.63 29.39
N LEU A 111 12.26 -17.62 28.78
CA LEU A 111 12.89 -18.59 27.89
C LEU A 111 12.64 -18.22 26.42
N PHE A 112 13.72 -18.00 25.68
CA PHE A 112 13.69 -17.59 24.27
C PHE A 112 14.34 -18.60 23.34
N ILE A 113 14.80 -19.73 23.87
CA ILE A 113 15.52 -20.77 23.13
C ILE A 113 14.61 -22.00 23.05
N GLY A 114 14.26 -22.40 21.83
CA GLY A 114 13.49 -23.62 21.58
C GLY A 114 14.29 -24.88 21.91
N SER A 115 13.58 -25.98 22.18
CA SER A 115 14.14 -27.32 22.29
C SER A 115 13.43 -28.25 21.31
N PRO A 116 14.12 -29.26 20.74
CA PRO A 116 13.43 -30.39 20.13
C PRO A 116 12.46 -31.06 21.13
N PRO A 117 11.36 -31.66 20.66
CA PRO A 117 10.50 -32.49 21.49
C PRO A 117 11.32 -33.59 22.19
N PRO A 118 11.16 -33.77 23.52
CA PRO A 118 11.92 -34.76 24.30
C PRO A 118 11.80 -36.20 23.77
N GLU A 119 10.72 -36.52 23.07
CA GLU A 119 10.44 -37.84 22.48
C GLU A 119 11.43 -38.22 21.37
N LEU A 120 12.11 -37.24 20.77
CA LEU A 120 13.10 -37.47 19.72
C LEU A 120 14.48 -37.91 20.27
N ASP A 121 14.72 -37.79 21.57
CA ASP A 121 16.02 -38.09 22.22
C ASP A 121 16.06 -39.52 22.81
N ASN A 122 15.41 -40.49 22.16
CA ASN A 122 15.47 -41.94 22.45
C ASN A 122 15.38 -42.33 23.94
N GLY A 123 14.50 -41.68 24.71
CA GLY A 123 14.26 -42.01 26.13
C GLY A 123 15.22 -41.37 27.13
N ARG A 124 16.05 -40.41 26.70
CA ARG A 124 16.95 -39.65 27.58
C ARG A 124 16.21 -38.75 28.57
N TYR A 125 15.09 -38.17 28.15
CA TYR A 125 14.25 -37.30 28.97
C TYR A 125 13.09 -38.05 29.59
N SER A 126 12.79 -37.73 30.84
CA SER A 126 11.60 -38.20 31.56
C SER A 126 10.72 -37.02 31.97
N LEU A 127 9.39 -37.21 31.89
CA LEU A 127 8.42 -36.25 32.41
C LEU A 127 8.55 -36.16 33.93
N CYS A 128 8.63 -34.94 34.47
CA CYS A 128 8.64 -34.70 35.90
C CYS A 128 7.29 -35.06 36.53
N THR A 129 7.31 -35.99 37.48
CA THR A 129 6.10 -36.51 38.17
C THR A 129 6.07 -36.16 39.66
N THR A 130 6.89 -35.22 40.11
CA THR A 130 6.84 -34.74 41.50
C THR A 130 5.50 -34.05 41.78
N ALA A 131 5.11 -33.95 43.05
CA ALA A 131 3.86 -33.29 43.43
C ALA A 131 3.76 -31.84 42.92
N ALA A 132 4.89 -31.11 42.90
CA ALA A 132 4.98 -29.77 42.34
C ALA A 132 4.71 -29.77 40.82
N CYS A 133 5.39 -30.62 40.05
CA CYS A 133 5.18 -30.77 38.61
C CYS A 133 3.76 -31.22 38.26
N SER A 134 3.19 -32.17 39.01
CA SER A 134 1.82 -32.65 38.79
C SER A 134 0.74 -31.62 39.18
N SER A 135 1.08 -30.62 40.00
CA SER A 135 0.16 -29.53 40.36
C SER A 135 0.13 -28.40 39.33
N ALA A 136 1.12 -28.30 38.45
CA ALA A 136 1.16 -27.31 37.37
C ALA A 136 0.26 -27.77 36.21
N SER A 137 -0.75 -26.97 35.88
CA SER A 137 -1.75 -27.32 34.85
C SER A 137 -1.38 -26.85 33.44
N ASP A 138 -0.52 -25.84 33.32
CA ASP A 138 -0.20 -25.14 32.07
C ASP A 138 1.25 -25.34 31.60
N VAL A 139 2.06 -26.06 32.37
CA VAL A 139 3.47 -26.36 32.08
C VAL A 139 3.79 -27.82 32.35
N GLN A 140 4.43 -28.49 31.39
CA GLN A 140 5.04 -29.80 31.58
C GLN A 140 6.56 -29.66 31.59
N VAL A 141 7.22 -30.31 32.56
CA VAL A 141 8.67 -30.23 32.71
C VAL A 141 9.31 -31.58 32.41
N PHE A 142 10.34 -31.59 31.57
CA PHE A 142 11.10 -32.79 31.24
C PHE A 142 12.54 -32.62 31.73
N THR A 143 13.04 -33.64 32.40
CA THR A 143 14.38 -33.65 33.00
C THR A 143 15.15 -34.88 32.56
N ILE A 144 16.48 -34.80 32.50
CA ILE A 144 17.32 -36.00 32.35
C ILE A 144 17.41 -36.68 33.72
N THR A 145 17.07 -37.97 33.79
CA THR A 145 17.15 -38.73 35.04
C THR A 145 18.63 -38.92 35.42
N THR A 146 19.12 -38.21 36.44
CA THR A 146 20.47 -38.43 36.99
C THR A 146 20.39 -39.05 38.39
N ALA A 147 21.47 -39.69 38.84
CA ALA A 147 21.57 -40.38 40.13
C ALA A 147 21.37 -39.48 41.38
N ALA A 148 21.23 -38.15 41.21
CA ALA A 148 21.15 -37.16 42.28
C ALA A 148 19.75 -36.53 42.47
N GLY A 149 18.71 -36.98 41.75
CA GLY A 149 17.34 -36.45 41.85
C GLY A 149 16.98 -35.43 40.76
N HIS A 150 15.77 -34.86 40.85
CA HIS A 150 15.21 -33.90 39.88
C HIS A 150 15.65 -32.47 40.20
N ALA A 151 16.83 -32.05 39.72
CA ALA A 151 17.23 -30.64 39.73
C ALA A 151 16.87 -30.00 38.38
N PHE A 152 16.38 -28.75 38.39
CA PHE A 152 16.23 -28.00 37.16
C PHE A 152 17.58 -27.38 36.78
N ASP A 153 18.04 -27.72 35.59
CA ASP A 153 19.32 -27.31 35.03
C ASP A 153 19.16 -26.89 33.56
N GLU A 154 20.27 -26.61 32.87
CA GLU A 154 20.26 -26.23 31.45
C GLU A 154 19.74 -27.31 30.51
N SER A 155 19.67 -28.57 30.96
CA SER A 155 19.08 -29.66 30.18
C SER A 155 17.56 -29.72 30.34
N THR A 156 16.99 -29.03 31.31
CA THR A 156 15.54 -29.07 31.57
C THR A 156 14.76 -28.46 30.41
N ILE A 157 13.71 -29.14 29.97
CA ILE A 157 12.82 -28.68 28.90
C ILE A 157 11.46 -28.36 29.51
N PHE A 158 10.97 -27.16 29.24
CA PHE A 158 9.62 -26.74 29.58
C PHE A 158 8.75 -26.84 28.33
N LYS A 159 7.66 -27.59 28.42
CA LYS A 159 6.62 -27.64 27.42
C LYS A 159 5.43 -26.80 27.88
N VAL A 160 5.06 -25.85 27.05
CA VAL A 160 3.89 -24.99 27.21
C VAL A 160 3.00 -25.08 25.97
N TRP A 161 1.81 -24.51 26.02
CA TRP A 161 0.90 -24.47 24.88
C TRP A 161 0.78 -23.05 24.36
N VAL A 162 1.26 -22.84 23.14
CA VAL A 162 1.21 -21.55 22.44
C VAL A 162 0.27 -21.72 21.26
N HIS A 163 -0.85 -21.01 21.27
CA HIS A 163 -1.91 -21.12 20.25
C HIS A 163 -2.43 -22.54 20.04
N GLY A 164 -2.56 -23.31 21.12
CA GLY A 164 -3.02 -24.70 21.10
C GLY A 164 -1.96 -25.72 20.66
N ASN A 165 -0.78 -25.27 20.23
CA ASN A 165 0.32 -26.15 19.84
C ASN A 165 1.33 -26.30 20.99
N PRO A 166 1.88 -27.51 21.21
CA PRO A 166 2.94 -27.70 22.18
C PRO A 166 4.20 -26.96 21.72
N THR A 167 4.78 -26.15 22.60
CA THR A 167 6.04 -25.44 22.39
C THR A 167 7.01 -25.87 23.46
N TYR A 168 8.17 -26.36 23.02
CA TYR A 168 9.24 -26.86 23.89
C TYR A 168 10.35 -25.81 23.97
N LEU A 169 10.65 -25.36 25.18
CA LEU A 169 11.65 -24.33 25.45
C LEU A 169 12.73 -24.91 26.37
N ALA A 170 13.98 -24.69 25.99
CA ALA A 170 15.12 -25.06 26.81
C ALA A 170 15.22 -24.10 28.01
N ASN A 171 15.53 -24.63 29.19
CA ASN A 171 15.78 -23.86 30.40
C ASN A 171 17.16 -23.16 30.34
N ILE A 172 17.40 -22.37 29.30
CA ILE A 172 18.70 -21.78 29.01
C ILE A 172 18.53 -20.29 28.79
N LYS A 173 19.39 -19.51 29.44
CA LYS A 173 19.71 -18.15 29.04
C LYS A 173 21.12 -18.10 28.49
N SER A 174 21.24 -17.73 27.21
CA SER A 174 22.53 -17.53 26.53
C SER A 174 22.86 -16.04 26.46
N ALA A 175 24.04 -15.67 26.92
CA ALA A 175 24.54 -14.29 26.92
C ALA A 175 25.92 -14.23 26.26
N VAL A 176 26.13 -13.21 25.44
CA VAL A 176 27.43 -12.87 24.87
C VAL A 176 28.03 -11.80 25.77
N THR A 177 29.19 -12.11 26.35
CA THR A 177 30.02 -11.15 27.08
C THR A 177 31.07 -10.56 26.15
N ILE A 178 31.31 -9.27 26.31
CA ILE A 178 32.27 -8.50 25.53
C ILE A 178 33.44 -8.11 26.45
N GLY A 179 34.69 -8.33 26.02
CA GLY A 179 35.90 -7.97 26.77
C GLY A 179 36.40 -9.06 27.74
N THR A 180 37.22 -8.68 28.74
CA THR A 180 37.76 -9.60 29.76
C THR A 180 36.66 -10.01 30.73
N GLY A 181 35.85 -11.00 30.36
CA GLY A 181 34.69 -11.44 31.15
C GLY A 181 34.98 -11.56 32.65
N PHE A 182 34.15 -10.91 33.48
CA PHE A 182 34.00 -11.02 34.94
C PHE A 182 35.24 -10.98 35.87
N LYS A 183 36.48 -11.07 35.40
CA LYS A 183 37.62 -11.39 36.27
C LYS A 183 38.65 -10.30 36.54
N THR A 184 38.66 -9.15 35.86
CA THR A 184 39.62 -8.07 36.21
C THR A 184 39.21 -6.63 35.89
N SER A 185 38.08 -6.37 35.23
CA SER A 185 37.62 -5.02 34.87
C SER A 185 36.34 -4.63 35.61
N SER A 186 36.20 -3.34 35.95
CA SER A 186 35.03 -2.77 36.62
C SER A 186 33.79 -2.64 35.72
N THR A 187 33.86 -2.99 34.44
CA THR A 187 32.77 -2.77 33.48
C THR A 187 32.71 -3.87 32.42
N THR A 188 32.10 -5.01 32.74
CA THR A 188 31.78 -6.05 31.75
C THR A 188 30.49 -5.71 31.01
N TYR A 189 30.54 -5.64 29.68
CA TYR A 189 29.36 -5.49 28.83
C TYR A 189 28.86 -6.85 28.38
N ALA A 190 27.54 -7.01 28.27
CA ALA A 190 26.95 -8.25 27.78
C ALA A 190 25.58 -8.00 27.16
N PHE A 191 25.19 -8.86 26.25
CA PHE A 191 23.86 -8.85 25.64
C PHE A 191 23.30 -10.27 25.51
N ARG A 192 21.98 -10.39 25.36
CA ARG A 192 21.34 -11.68 25.08
C ARG A 192 21.83 -12.21 23.73
N ASN A 193 22.39 -13.43 23.70
CA ASN A 193 22.77 -14.08 22.45
C ASN A 193 21.51 -14.28 21.58
N PRO A 194 21.41 -13.64 20.41
CA PRO A 194 20.25 -13.82 19.55
C PRO A 194 20.14 -15.27 19.08
N PRO A 195 18.98 -15.94 19.26
CA PRO A 195 18.76 -17.23 18.63
C PRO A 195 18.73 -17.06 17.11
N SER A 196 19.29 -18.02 16.38
CA SER A 196 19.23 -18.07 14.91
C SER A 196 18.92 -19.50 14.47
N ILE A 197 17.90 -19.70 13.64
CA ILE A 197 17.63 -21.04 13.10
C ILE A 197 18.62 -21.36 11.97
N ILE A 198 19.12 -20.33 11.29
CA ILE A 198 20.11 -20.45 10.23
C ILE A 198 21.52 -20.42 10.83
N ASP A 199 22.27 -21.51 10.65
CA ASP A 199 23.70 -21.54 10.93
C ASP A 199 24.43 -20.61 9.94
N PRO A 200 25.12 -19.56 10.41
CA PRO A 200 25.81 -18.61 9.53
C PRO A 200 26.95 -19.25 8.71
N LEU A 201 27.52 -20.36 9.19
CA LEU A 201 28.62 -21.09 8.57
C LEU A 201 28.13 -22.22 7.65
N MET A 202 26.98 -22.83 7.94
CA MET A 202 26.42 -23.94 7.17
C MET A 202 24.90 -23.84 7.01
N PRO A 203 24.40 -22.81 6.29
CA PRO A 203 22.97 -22.65 6.09
C PRO A 203 22.40 -23.82 5.27
N ARG A 204 21.31 -24.44 5.75
CA ARG A 204 20.57 -25.45 4.99
C ARG A 204 19.23 -24.87 4.54
N VAL A 205 18.71 -25.36 3.41
CA VAL A 205 17.39 -24.95 2.89
C VAL A 205 16.29 -25.16 3.94
N GLN A 206 16.36 -26.24 4.72
CA GLN A 206 15.41 -26.51 5.80
C GLN A 206 15.41 -25.42 6.89
N ASP A 207 16.58 -24.85 7.21
CA ASP A 207 16.69 -23.83 8.24
C ASP A 207 15.97 -22.54 7.80
N ALA A 208 16.03 -22.20 6.50
CA ALA A 208 15.28 -21.09 5.92
C ALA A 208 13.76 -21.32 5.98
N HIS A 209 13.28 -22.54 5.70
CA HIS A 209 11.85 -22.86 5.85
C HIS A 209 11.37 -22.66 7.28
N HIS A 210 12.12 -23.17 8.26
CA HIS A 210 11.78 -23.02 9.67
C HIS A 210 11.80 -21.55 10.14
N GLU A 211 12.75 -20.74 9.65
CA GLU A 211 12.79 -19.30 9.94
C GLU A 211 11.56 -18.57 9.37
N VAL A 212 11.19 -18.89 8.13
CA VAL A 212 9.97 -18.35 7.49
C VAL A 212 8.72 -18.77 8.26
N ASP A 213 8.59 -20.05 8.62
CA ASP A 213 7.45 -20.55 9.39
C ASP A 213 7.34 -19.89 10.77
N ALA A 214 8.48 -19.68 11.44
CA ALA A 214 8.53 -18.96 12.72
C ALA A 214 8.08 -17.50 12.57
N LEU A 215 8.54 -16.81 11.52
CA LEU A 215 8.12 -15.44 11.21
C LEU A 215 6.62 -15.37 10.90
N LEU A 216 6.11 -16.26 10.04
CA LEU A 216 4.69 -16.32 9.69
C LEU A 216 3.82 -16.60 10.92
N SER A 217 4.25 -17.53 11.78
CA SER A 217 3.58 -17.81 13.05
C SER A 217 3.57 -16.58 13.97
N HIS A 218 4.69 -15.87 14.08
CA HIS A 218 4.76 -14.64 14.86
C HIS A 218 3.81 -13.56 14.33
N LEU A 219 3.80 -13.35 13.01
CA LEU A 219 2.92 -12.36 12.37
C LEU A 219 1.44 -12.73 12.53
N LEU A 220 1.07 -14.00 12.32
CA LEU A 220 -0.32 -14.46 12.45
C LEU A 220 -0.86 -14.23 13.86
N HIS A 221 -0.05 -14.51 14.87
CA HIS A 221 -0.44 -14.44 16.28
C HIS A 221 -0.14 -13.09 16.94
N HIS A 222 0.38 -12.12 16.18
CA HIS A 222 0.58 -10.78 16.68
C HIS A 222 -0.78 -10.17 17.10
N PRO A 223 -0.90 -9.49 18.25
CA PRO A 223 -2.17 -8.95 18.74
C PRO A 223 -2.89 -7.98 17.78
N ASN A 224 -2.13 -7.33 16.89
CA ASN A 224 -2.70 -6.44 15.87
C ASN A 224 -3.31 -7.18 14.67
N THR A 225 -2.98 -8.46 14.46
CA THR A 225 -3.40 -9.21 13.27
C THR A 225 -4.92 -9.39 13.22
N PRO A 226 -5.60 -9.87 14.28
CA PRO A 226 -7.06 -10.01 14.27
C PRO A 226 -7.83 -8.71 13.97
N PRO A 227 -7.60 -7.58 14.67
CA PRO A 227 -8.32 -6.34 14.36
C PRO A 227 -7.95 -5.76 12.98
N PHE A 228 -6.70 -5.94 12.53
CA PHE A 228 -6.27 -5.50 11.20
C PHE A 228 -7.06 -6.23 10.09
N TYR A 229 -7.10 -7.56 10.13
CA TYR A 229 -7.86 -8.35 9.15
C TYR A 229 -9.37 -8.12 9.27
N ALA A 230 -9.90 -8.03 10.49
CA ALA A 230 -11.32 -7.75 10.74
C ALA A 230 -11.76 -6.46 10.05
N GLN A 231 -11.04 -5.36 10.24
CA GLN A 231 -11.37 -4.09 9.61
C GLN A 231 -11.39 -4.19 8.07
N ARG A 232 -10.40 -4.86 7.46
CA ARG A 232 -10.34 -4.99 5.99
C ARG A 232 -11.43 -5.87 5.42
N LEU A 233 -11.74 -6.98 6.08
CA LEU A 233 -12.86 -7.82 5.65
C LEU A 233 -14.18 -7.06 5.74
N ILE A 234 -14.41 -6.28 6.80
CA ILE A 234 -15.65 -5.50 6.89
C ILE A 234 -15.72 -4.43 5.79
N GLN A 235 -14.62 -3.71 5.53
CA GLN A 235 -14.54 -2.70 4.47
C GLN A 235 -14.86 -3.26 3.09
N GLN A 236 -14.38 -4.48 2.80
CA GLN A 236 -14.60 -5.13 1.51
C GLN A 236 -16.04 -5.66 1.34
N PHE A 237 -16.68 -6.12 2.41
CA PHE A 237 -17.96 -6.84 2.30
C PHE A 237 -19.20 -6.04 2.70
N VAL A 238 -19.09 -5.01 3.55
CA VAL A 238 -20.27 -4.40 4.19
C VAL A 238 -20.24 -2.88 4.20
N THR A 239 -19.27 -2.27 4.90
CA THR A 239 -19.24 -0.81 5.14
C THR A 239 -17.82 -0.31 5.17
N SER A 240 -17.57 0.86 4.57
CA SER A 240 -16.25 1.50 4.59
C SER A 240 -15.83 1.97 6.00
N ASN A 241 -16.78 2.12 6.93
CA ASN A 241 -16.57 2.78 8.24
C ASN A 241 -17.12 1.98 9.44
N PRO A 242 -16.62 0.75 9.70
CA PRO A 242 -17.14 -0.08 10.77
C PRO A 242 -16.90 0.49 12.16
N SER A 243 -17.82 0.24 13.09
CA SER A 243 -17.61 0.59 14.49
C SER A 243 -16.49 -0.25 15.15
N PRO A 244 -15.84 0.27 16.21
CA PRO A 244 -14.89 -0.52 17.00
C PRO A 244 -15.50 -1.81 17.59
N ALA A 245 -16.80 -1.80 17.90
CA ALA A 245 -17.50 -2.97 18.42
C ALA A 245 -17.61 -4.07 17.35
N TYR A 246 -17.93 -3.68 16.11
CA TYR A 246 -18.02 -4.61 15.00
C TYR A 246 -16.66 -5.19 14.61
N VAL A 247 -15.60 -4.36 14.59
CA VAL A 247 -14.21 -4.85 14.42
C VAL A 247 -13.85 -5.85 15.53
N SER A 248 -14.22 -5.56 16.78
CA SER A 248 -13.97 -6.49 17.90
C SER A 248 -14.74 -7.81 17.77
N GLU A 249 -15.97 -7.79 17.29
CA GLU A 249 -16.80 -8.99 17.08
C GLU A 249 -16.15 -9.92 16.05
N VAL A 250 -15.72 -9.37 14.91
CA VAL A 250 -15.06 -10.13 13.85
C VAL A 250 -13.68 -10.63 14.29
N ALA A 251 -12.91 -9.80 15.00
CA ALA A 251 -11.61 -10.19 15.54
C ALA A 251 -11.73 -11.36 16.53
N LYS A 252 -12.75 -11.36 17.40
CA LYS A 252 -13.02 -12.48 18.32
C LYS A 252 -13.40 -13.75 17.56
N ALA A 253 -14.22 -13.64 16.52
CA ALA A 253 -14.58 -14.78 15.69
C ALA A 253 -13.34 -15.39 14.99
N PHE A 254 -12.44 -14.55 14.48
CA PHE A 254 -11.15 -14.98 13.92
C PHE A 254 -10.26 -15.69 14.95
N ILE A 255 -10.23 -15.19 16.19
CA ILE A 255 -9.41 -15.77 17.28
C ILE A 255 -9.97 -17.11 17.77
N HIS A 256 -11.28 -17.23 17.90
CA HIS A 256 -11.92 -18.40 18.52
C HIS A 256 -12.36 -19.47 17.51
N GLY A 257 -12.47 -19.12 16.23
CA GLY A 257 -12.97 -20.05 15.21
C GLY A 257 -14.46 -20.39 15.38
N GLU A 258 -15.22 -19.49 16.00
CA GLU A 258 -16.65 -19.62 16.23
C GLU A 258 -17.37 -18.28 16.13
N HIS A 259 -18.65 -18.31 15.78
CA HIS A 259 -19.50 -17.13 15.78
C HIS A 259 -20.95 -17.50 16.07
N LYS A 260 -21.60 -16.81 17.01
CA LYS A 260 -23.01 -17.01 17.42
C LYS A 260 -23.38 -18.49 17.67
N GLY A 261 -22.52 -19.22 18.39
CA GLY A 261 -22.74 -20.63 18.74
C GLY A 261 -22.46 -21.63 17.61
N LYS A 262 -22.10 -21.18 16.41
CA LYS A 262 -21.57 -22.04 15.36
C LYS A 262 -20.05 -22.11 15.46
N VAL A 263 -19.54 -23.30 15.75
CA VAL A 263 -18.10 -23.60 15.66
C VAL A 263 -17.76 -23.91 14.21
N TYR A 264 -16.77 -23.22 13.67
CA TYR A 264 -16.21 -23.47 12.35
C TYR A 264 -15.07 -24.48 12.51
N SER A 265 -13.81 -24.07 12.42
CA SER A 265 -12.69 -24.93 12.80
C SER A 265 -12.42 -24.95 14.31
N GLY A 266 -12.90 -23.95 15.06
CA GLY A 266 -12.58 -23.76 16.48
C GLY A 266 -11.10 -23.40 16.74
N LYS A 267 -10.38 -22.98 15.70
CA LYS A 267 -8.97 -22.61 15.77
C LYS A 267 -8.77 -21.11 15.55
N TYR A 268 -7.66 -20.59 16.06
CA TYR A 268 -7.21 -19.24 15.75
C TYR A 268 -6.93 -19.10 14.25
N GLY A 269 -7.29 -17.95 13.68
CA GLY A 269 -7.08 -17.66 12.28
C GLY A 269 -8.22 -18.08 11.35
N ASP A 270 -9.40 -18.38 11.89
CA ASP A 270 -10.51 -18.90 11.09
C ASP A 270 -11.22 -17.81 10.28
N LEU A 271 -10.98 -17.83 8.97
CA LEU A 271 -11.63 -16.90 8.02
C LEU A 271 -13.13 -17.19 7.84
N GLY A 272 -13.58 -18.43 8.02
CA GLY A 272 -15.01 -18.79 7.93
C GLY A 272 -15.81 -18.20 9.09
N ALA A 273 -15.28 -18.28 10.31
CA ALA A 273 -15.86 -17.64 11.48
C ALA A 273 -15.83 -16.11 11.37
N ALA A 274 -14.70 -15.55 10.94
CA ALA A 274 -14.56 -14.11 10.71
C ALA A 274 -15.57 -13.60 9.67
N LEU A 275 -15.67 -14.24 8.51
CA LEU A 275 -16.63 -13.85 7.46
C LEU A 275 -18.08 -14.05 7.91
N GLY A 276 -18.35 -15.10 8.68
CA GLY A 276 -19.65 -15.28 9.34
C GLY A 276 -20.01 -14.08 10.23
N ALA A 277 -19.05 -13.62 11.04
CA ALA A 277 -19.22 -12.44 11.89
C ALA A 277 -19.40 -11.14 11.11
N VAL A 278 -18.69 -10.98 9.99
CA VAL A 278 -18.87 -9.85 9.06
C VAL A 278 -20.34 -9.82 8.57
N LEU A 279 -20.79 -10.88 7.91
CA LEU A 279 -22.11 -10.85 7.25
C LEU A 279 -23.30 -10.93 8.21
N LEU A 280 -23.09 -11.48 9.42
CA LEU A 280 -24.16 -11.71 10.39
C LEU A 280 -24.14 -10.74 11.56
N SER A 281 -23.20 -9.79 11.60
CA SER A 281 -23.17 -8.73 12.62
C SER A 281 -24.51 -7.99 12.68
N SER A 282 -24.86 -7.54 13.89
CA SER A 282 -26.05 -6.71 14.08
C SER A 282 -25.93 -5.37 13.36
N GLU A 283 -24.73 -4.81 13.28
CA GLU A 283 -24.43 -3.56 12.55
C GLU A 283 -24.64 -3.78 11.04
N ALA A 284 -24.05 -4.83 10.47
CA ALA A 284 -24.15 -5.15 9.05
C ALA A 284 -25.59 -5.35 8.53
N ARG A 285 -26.54 -5.64 9.43
CA ARG A 285 -27.93 -5.97 9.10
C ARG A 285 -28.94 -4.95 9.64
N ALA A 286 -28.47 -3.83 10.18
CA ALA A 286 -29.31 -2.84 10.81
C ALA A 286 -29.98 -1.94 9.75
N PRO A 287 -31.31 -2.00 9.54
CA PRO A 287 -31.98 -1.20 8.50
C PRO A 287 -31.93 0.31 8.76
N VAL A 288 -31.65 0.72 10.01
CA VAL A 288 -31.47 2.12 10.37
C VAL A 288 -30.20 2.71 9.75
N LEU A 289 -29.17 1.89 9.53
CA LEU A 289 -27.91 2.34 8.94
C LEU A 289 -28.04 2.58 7.44
N ASP A 290 -28.98 1.91 6.75
CA ASP A 290 -29.31 2.24 5.36
C ASP A 290 -29.72 3.71 5.18
N LEU A 291 -30.25 4.34 6.23
CA LEU A 291 -30.68 5.75 6.26
C LEU A 291 -29.62 6.68 6.87
N ASP A 292 -28.51 6.17 7.39
CA ASP A 292 -27.46 7.00 7.98
C ASP A 292 -26.69 7.73 6.85
N PRO A 293 -26.66 9.08 6.86
CA PRO A 293 -25.89 9.88 5.90
C PRO A 293 -24.41 9.50 5.79
N ALA A 294 -23.81 8.98 6.86
CA ALA A 294 -22.38 8.74 6.99
C ALA A 294 -21.98 7.26 6.83
N ASP A 295 -22.95 6.34 6.79
CA ASP A 295 -22.69 4.91 6.59
C ASP A 295 -22.81 4.51 5.12
N GLY A 296 -22.26 3.35 4.79
CA GLY A 296 -22.34 2.75 3.46
C GLY A 296 -20.97 2.43 2.87
N HIS A 297 -21.02 2.04 1.61
CA HIS A 297 -19.90 1.55 0.83
C HIS A 297 -20.12 1.88 -0.64
N TYR A 298 -19.02 2.14 -1.35
CA TYR A 298 -19.02 2.27 -2.81
C TYR A 298 -18.58 0.95 -3.43
N ARG A 299 -19.40 0.38 -4.31
CA ARG A 299 -19.10 -0.93 -4.90
C ARG A 299 -17.89 -0.84 -5.82
N GLU A 300 -17.02 -1.83 -5.73
CA GLU A 300 -15.85 -1.91 -6.62
C GLU A 300 -16.25 -2.12 -8.09
N PRO A 301 -15.50 -1.59 -9.06
CA PRO A 301 -15.82 -1.74 -10.49
C PRO A 301 -15.96 -3.19 -10.94
N LEU A 302 -15.02 -4.06 -10.55
CA LEU A 302 -15.07 -5.48 -10.91
C LEU A 302 -16.31 -6.18 -10.34
N LEU A 303 -16.64 -5.92 -9.07
CA LEU A 303 -17.81 -6.49 -8.40
C LEU A 303 -19.13 -5.99 -9.00
N LYS A 304 -19.19 -4.74 -9.48
CA LYS A 304 -20.37 -4.23 -10.22
C LYS A 304 -20.60 -5.01 -11.50
N MET A 305 -19.54 -5.20 -12.29
CA MET A 305 -19.62 -5.94 -13.55
C MET A 305 -20.01 -7.41 -13.30
N THR A 306 -19.34 -8.08 -12.35
CA THR A 306 -19.68 -9.46 -11.97
C THR A 306 -21.11 -9.59 -11.48
N ALA A 307 -21.61 -8.61 -10.71
CA ALA A 307 -23.00 -8.62 -10.26
C ALA A 307 -23.98 -8.53 -11.44
N VAL A 308 -23.73 -7.67 -12.43
CA VAL A 308 -24.61 -7.56 -13.60
C VAL A 308 -24.61 -8.85 -14.41
N MET A 309 -23.42 -9.40 -14.69
CA MET A 309 -23.28 -10.67 -15.41
C MET A 309 -24.04 -11.81 -14.73
N ARG A 310 -23.98 -11.87 -13.39
CA ARG A 310 -24.69 -12.90 -12.60
C ARG A 310 -26.20 -12.63 -12.50
N SER A 311 -26.60 -11.38 -12.33
CA SER A 311 -28.00 -10.99 -12.13
C SER A 311 -28.82 -11.03 -13.41
N LEU A 312 -28.19 -10.87 -14.58
CA LEU A 312 -28.87 -10.79 -15.88
C LEU A 312 -28.58 -11.99 -16.78
N ASP A 313 -28.30 -13.15 -16.16
CA ASP A 313 -28.11 -14.45 -16.81
C ASP A 313 -27.15 -14.39 -18.01
N MET A 314 -25.89 -14.03 -17.76
CA MET A 314 -24.86 -14.03 -18.80
C MET A 314 -24.65 -15.45 -19.34
N LEU A 315 -24.84 -15.61 -20.65
CA LEU A 315 -24.58 -16.82 -21.40
C LEU A 315 -23.29 -16.63 -22.21
N LEU A 316 -22.31 -17.52 -22.00
CA LEU A 316 -21.10 -17.58 -22.80
C LEU A 316 -21.39 -18.30 -24.12
N HIS A 317 -20.81 -17.81 -25.21
CA HIS A 317 -20.90 -18.44 -26.53
C HIS A 317 -19.70 -19.39 -26.76
N ASP A 318 -19.91 -20.42 -27.57
CA ASP A 318 -18.87 -21.36 -28.04
C ASP A 318 -18.03 -22.06 -26.94
N ASP A 319 -18.60 -22.33 -25.76
CA ASP A 319 -17.94 -22.99 -24.62
C ASP A 319 -16.61 -22.36 -24.18
N ARG A 320 -16.44 -21.05 -24.40
CA ARG A 320 -15.21 -20.31 -24.05
C ARG A 320 -15.19 -19.93 -22.57
N GLU A 321 -13.99 -19.77 -22.02
CA GLU A 321 -13.81 -19.09 -20.74
C GLU A 321 -14.10 -17.58 -20.89
N LEU A 322 -14.57 -16.96 -19.82
CA LEU A 322 -14.82 -15.52 -19.78
C LEU A 322 -13.48 -14.78 -19.84
N ASP A 323 -13.28 -14.02 -20.90
CA ASP A 323 -12.13 -13.15 -21.09
C ASP A 323 -12.58 -11.68 -21.12
N LEU A 324 -11.83 -10.85 -20.41
CA LEU A 324 -12.16 -9.44 -20.15
C LEU A 324 -10.89 -8.61 -20.26
N GLU A 325 -10.71 -7.94 -21.39
CA GLU A 325 -9.45 -7.28 -21.70
C GLU A 325 -9.38 -5.82 -21.21
N ASN A 326 -8.17 -5.41 -20.82
CA ASN A 326 -7.82 -4.01 -20.53
C ASN A 326 -8.72 -3.36 -19.45
N LEU A 327 -9.18 -4.14 -18.47
CA LEU A 327 -10.03 -3.62 -17.39
C LEU A 327 -9.28 -2.60 -16.52
N GLN A 328 -7.96 -2.74 -16.36
CA GLN A 328 -7.18 -1.79 -15.58
C GLN A 328 -7.25 -0.38 -16.19
N GLN A 329 -7.16 -0.26 -17.51
CA GLN A 329 -7.28 1.00 -18.24
C GLN A 329 -8.74 1.50 -18.27
N ARG A 330 -9.71 0.60 -18.46
CA ARG A 330 -11.11 0.99 -18.66
C ARG A 330 -11.85 1.33 -17.38
N ILE A 331 -11.58 0.62 -16.29
CA ILE A 331 -12.33 0.73 -15.03
C ILE A 331 -11.44 0.84 -13.79
N GLY A 332 -10.11 0.85 -13.96
CA GLY A 332 -9.14 1.03 -12.87
C GLY A 332 -8.86 -0.22 -12.03
N MET A 333 -9.42 -1.37 -12.41
CA MET A 333 -9.30 -2.60 -11.65
C MET A 333 -9.39 -3.83 -12.55
N GLU A 334 -8.39 -4.69 -12.49
CA GLU A 334 -8.31 -5.93 -13.26
C GLU A 334 -7.76 -7.08 -12.39
N PRO A 335 -8.33 -8.30 -12.48
CA PRO A 335 -7.84 -9.44 -11.71
C PRO A 335 -6.33 -9.65 -11.85
N TYR A 336 -5.63 -9.77 -10.71
CA TYR A 336 -4.19 -9.99 -10.63
C TYR A 336 -3.28 -8.88 -11.20
N ASN A 337 -3.85 -7.75 -11.65
CA ASN A 337 -3.10 -6.64 -12.25
C ASN A 337 -3.07 -5.41 -11.33
N SER A 338 -2.63 -5.61 -10.09
CA SER A 338 -2.56 -4.51 -9.12
C SER A 338 -1.50 -3.48 -9.52
N PRO A 339 -1.81 -2.17 -9.54
CA PRO A 339 -0.88 -1.16 -10.06
C PRO A 339 0.30 -0.88 -9.12
N SER A 340 0.25 -1.34 -7.86
CA SER A 340 1.33 -1.17 -6.90
C SER A 340 1.25 -2.19 -5.75
N VAL A 341 2.31 -2.28 -4.95
CA VAL A 341 2.33 -3.05 -3.69
C VAL A 341 1.29 -2.57 -2.66
N PHE A 342 0.66 -1.40 -2.87
CA PHE A 342 -0.39 -0.85 -2.02
C PHE A 342 -1.81 -1.22 -2.48
N ASN A 343 -1.92 -2.15 -3.44
CA ASN A 343 -3.16 -2.55 -4.07
C ASN A 343 -3.78 -1.45 -4.99
N PHE A 344 -5.02 -1.62 -5.46
CA PHE A 344 -5.73 -0.66 -6.33
C PHE A 344 -6.02 0.68 -5.65
N TYR A 345 -6.25 0.67 -4.33
CA TYR A 345 -6.58 1.87 -3.57
C TYR A 345 -6.25 1.70 -2.08
N PRO A 346 -5.98 2.80 -1.36
CA PRO A 346 -5.67 2.72 0.05
C PRO A 346 -6.94 2.61 0.92
N PRO A 347 -6.88 1.85 2.02
CA PRO A 347 -8.00 1.55 2.93
C PRO A 347 -8.51 2.75 3.75
N ASP A 348 -7.73 3.82 3.80
CA ASP A 348 -8.01 5.06 4.52
C ASP A 348 -8.38 6.19 3.57
N TYR A 349 -8.57 5.92 2.27
CA TYR A 349 -8.90 6.97 1.30
C TYR A 349 -10.18 7.70 1.67
N GLN A 350 -10.12 9.03 1.63
CA GLN A 350 -11.26 9.92 1.81
C GLN A 350 -11.43 10.75 0.53
N PRO A 351 -12.51 10.54 -0.26
CA PRO A 351 -12.78 11.36 -1.42
C PRO A 351 -13.17 12.79 -0.99
N PRO A 352 -12.69 13.84 -1.69
CA PRO A 352 -13.04 15.23 -1.36
C PRO A 352 -14.56 15.48 -1.43
N GLY A 353 -15.08 16.22 -0.45
CA GLY A 353 -16.49 16.62 -0.41
C GLY A 353 -17.26 16.04 0.78
N PRO A 354 -18.51 15.57 0.59
CA PRO A 354 -19.38 15.16 1.71
C PRO A 354 -18.76 14.14 2.65
N ILE A 355 -18.10 13.11 2.11
CA ILE A 355 -17.48 12.03 2.90
C ILE A 355 -16.31 12.57 3.75
N GLU A 356 -15.40 13.34 3.15
CA GLU A 356 -14.28 13.95 3.87
C GLU A 356 -14.76 14.96 4.94
N LYS A 357 -15.82 15.73 4.68
CA LYS A 357 -16.43 16.65 5.66
C LYS A 357 -16.99 15.91 6.89
N LEU A 358 -17.35 14.64 6.73
CA LEU A 358 -17.78 13.76 7.82
C LEU A 358 -16.62 12.98 8.46
N HIS A 359 -15.38 13.20 7.99
CA HIS A 359 -14.19 12.44 8.39
C HIS A 359 -14.37 10.92 8.22
N ARG A 360 -15.02 10.52 7.12
CA ARG A 360 -15.29 9.12 6.76
C ARG A 360 -14.40 8.66 5.62
N HIS A 361 -14.20 7.35 5.53
CA HIS A 361 -13.45 6.70 4.47
C HIS A 361 -14.41 6.15 3.40
N ALA A 362 -13.94 6.12 2.15
CA ALA A 362 -14.56 5.40 1.05
C ALA A 362 -13.46 4.90 0.10
N PRO A 363 -12.73 3.84 0.49
CA PRO A 363 -11.53 3.34 -0.19
C PRO A 363 -11.69 3.22 -1.71
N GLU A 364 -12.78 2.59 -2.13
CA GLU A 364 -13.10 2.22 -3.51
C GLU A 364 -13.34 3.45 -4.39
N MET A 365 -13.78 4.56 -3.80
CA MET A 365 -13.94 5.84 -4.51
C MET A 365 -12.60 6.46 -4.93
N LYS A 366 -11.46 5.89 -4.54
CA LYS A 366 -10.17 6.24 -5.17
C LYS A 366 -10.19 5.98 -6.67
N LEU A 367 -10.94 4.97 -7.11
CA LEU A 367 -11.13 4.62 -8.53
C LEU A 367 -12.24 5.43 -9.21
N LEU A 368 -13.04 6.19 -8.45
CA LEU A 368 -14.07 7.08 -8.99
C LEU A 368 -13.41 8.29 -9.64
N ASN A 369 -13.24 8.24 -10.96
CA ASN A 369 -12.72 9.32 -11.79
C ASN A 369 -13.35 9.23 -13.20
N THR A 370 -13.12 10.26 -14.03
CA THR A 370 -13.78 10.40 -15.33
C THR A 370 -13.51 9.24 -16.29
N PRO A 371 -12.24 8.88 -16.60
CA PRO A 371 -11.99 7.75 -17.51
C PRO A 371 -12.61 6.45 -17.03
N HIS A 372 -12.51 6.13 -15.74
CA HIS A 372 -12.99 4.84 -15.23
C HIS A 372 -14.52 4.76 -15.14
N LEU A 373 -15.21 5.82 -14.72
CA LEU A 373 -16.67 5.78 -14.59
C LEU A 373 -17.33 5.77 -15.98
N LEU A 374 -16.88 6.61 -16.90
CA LEU A 374 -17.43 6.64 -18.25
C LEU A 374 -17.00 5.41 -19.06
N GLY A 375 -15.77 4.92 -18.86
CA GLY A 375 -15.31 3.63 -19.38
C GLY A 375 -16.18 2.47 -18.90
N PHE A 376 -16.53 2.44 -17.60
CA PHE A 376 -17.49 1.48 -17.05
C PHE A 376 -18.86 1.58 -17.72
N LEU A 377 -19.45 2.78 -17.80
CA LEU A 377 -20.77 2.97 -18.41
C LEU A 377 -20.78 2.62 -19.90
N ASN A 378 -19.72 2.97 -20.63
CA ASN A 378 -19.57 2.62 -22.04
C ASN A 378 -19.45 1.11 -22.24
N GLY A 379 -18.62 0.44 -21.46
CA GLY A 379 -18.45 -1.01 -21.59
C GLY A 379 -19.68 -1.79 -21.18
N MET A 380 -20.38 -1.36 -20.12
CA MET A 380 -21.65 -1.95 -19.73
C MET A 380 -22.77 -1.66 -20.75
N SER A 381 -22.83 -0.44 -21.29
CA SER A 381 -23.71 -0.10 -22.42
C SER A 381 -23.44 -1.02 -23.62
N SER A 382 -22.17 -1.26 -23.94
CA SER A 382 -21.82 -2.19 -25.01
C SER A 382 -22.32 -3.60 -24.72
N LEU A 383 -22.08 -4.12 -23.50
CA LEU A 383 -22.56 -5.44 -23.08
C LEU A 383 -24.08 -5.59 -23.17
N VAL A 384 -24.82 -4.55 -22.76
CA VAL A 384 -26.30 -4.55 -22.76
C VAL A 384 -26.87 -4.48 -24.18
N ASN A 385 -26.27 -3.68 -25.06
CA ASN A 385 -26.82 -3.44 -26.40
C ASN A 385 -26.32 -4.45 -27.45
N PHE A 386 -25.07 -4.92 -27.33
CA PHE A 386 -24.38 -5.71 -28.36
C PHE A 386 -23.76 -7.02 -27.86
N GLY A 387 -23.80 -7.29 -26.55
CA GLY A 387 -23.09 -8.42 -25.94
C GLY A 387 -21.63 -8.10 -25.62
N LEU A 388 -20.90 -9.10 -25.12
CA LEU A 388 -19.50 -8.97 -24.73
C LEU A 388 -18.61 -8.91 -25.97
N THR A 389 -18.16 -7.72 -26.33
CA THR A 389 -17.32 -7.42 -27.50
C THR A 389 -16.32 -6.31 -27.16
N GLU A 390 -15.20 -6.19 -27.87
CA GLU A 390 -14.24 -5.07 -27.70
C GLU A 390 -14.80 -3.73 -28.21
N CYS A 391 -15.76 -3.79 -29.14
CA CYS A 391 -16.27 -2.66 -29.88
C CYS A 391 -17.13 -1.72 -29.03
N ARG A 392 -17.34 -0.49 -29.50
CA ARG A 392 -18.19 0.53 -28.82
C ARG A 392 -17.80 0.80 -27.36
N GLY A 393 -16.54 0.55 -26.98
CA GLY A 393 -16.05 0.68 -25.61
C GLY A 393 -16.32 -0.54 -24.72
N GLY A 394 -16.72 -1.68 -25.29
CA GLY A 394 -16.98 -2.95 -24.59
C GLY A 394 -15.75 -3.68 -24.05
N PHE A 395 -15.98 -4.66 -23.19
CA PHE A 395 -14.95 -5.39 -22.43
C PHE A 395 -14.51 -6.72 -23.05
N GLY A 396 -15.01 -7.09 -24.23
CA GLY A 396 -14.69 -8.38 -24.86
C GLY A 396 -13.29 -8.43 -25.46
N THR A 397 -12.90 -9.64 -25.87
CA THR A 397 -11.60 -9.95 -26.45
C THR A 397 -11.40 -9.25 -27.79
N SER A 398 -10.16 -8.82 -28.06
CA SER A 398 -9.84 -8.21 -29.34
C SER A 398 -9.96 -9.19 -30.52
N ALA A 399 -10.64 -8.76 -31.59
CA ALA A 399 -10.79 -9.55 -32.81
C ALA A 399 -9.54 -9.47 -33.73
N GLY A 400 -8.49 -8.74 -33.32
CA GLY A 400 -7.21 -8.63 -34.02
C GLY A 400 -7.19 -7.59 -35.15
N PRO A 401 -6.02 -7.31 -35.76
CA PRO A 401 -5.82 -6.18 -36.66
C PRO A 401 -6.63 -6.23 -37.98
N SER A 402 -7.20 -7.38 -38.33
CA SER A 402 -8.06 -7.56 -39.51
C SER A 402 -9.55 -7.33 -39.23
N ALA A 403 -9.95 -7.16 -37.98
CA ALA A 403 -11.33 -6.93 -37.59
C ALA A 403 -11.54 -5.45 -37.25
N SER A 404 -12.27 -4.72 -38.09
CA SER A 404 -12.70 -3.35 -37.77
C SER A 404 -14.07 -3.39 -37.10
N CYS A 405 -14.26 -2.68 -35.99
CA CYS A 405 -15.55 -2.46 -35.31
C CYS A 405 -16.60 -1.72 -36.16
N GLY A 406 -16.88 -2.19 -37.38
CA GLY A 406 -17.91 -1.67 -38.29
C GLY A 406 -19.30 -1.74 -37.67
N ASP A 407 -20.36 -1.85 -38.49
CA ASP A 407 -21.68 -2.10 -37.90
C ASP A 407 -21.68 -3.49 -37.25
N VAL A 408 -21.61 -3.48 -35.92
CA VAL A 408 -21.64 -4.64 -35.02
C VAL A 408 -22.86 -5.54 -35.27
N ASP A 409 -23.88 -5.00 -35.93
CA ASP A 409 -25.10 -5.71 -36.32
C ASP A 409 -24.94 -6.54 -37.62
N GLU A 410 -23.99 -6.21 -38.51
CA GLU A 410 -23.85 -6.84 -39.83
C GLU A 410 -22.54 -7.62 -40.02
N MET A 411 -21.48 -7.26 -39.30
CA MET A 411 -20.14 -7.80 -39.52
C MET A 411 -19.69 -8.82 -38.47
N GLY A 412 -20.50 -9.86 -38.18
CA GLY A 412 -20.05 -11.11 -37.55
C GLY A 412 -19.00 -10.97 -36.43
N HIS A 413 -19.10 -9.92 -35.62
CA HIS A 413 -18.08 -9.58 -34.64
C HIS A 413 -18.06 -10.65 -33.57
N ARG A 414 -16.89 -10.87 -32.98
CA ARG A 414 -16.73 -11.80 -31.88
C ARG A 414 -17.54 -11.25 -30.69
N ILE A 415 -18.73 -11.83 -30.48
CA ILE A 415 -19.56 -11.64 -29.28
C ILE A 415 -19.29 -12.86 -28.41
N ASP A 416 -18.52 -12.69 -27.35
CA ASP A 416 -18.09 -13.81 -26.49
C ASP A 416 -19.18 -14.23 -25.50
N ALA A 417 -20.10 -13.32 -25.18
CA ALA A 417 -21.21 -13.57 -24.25
C ALA A 417 -22.39 -12.63 -24.48
N SER A 418 -23.57 -12.97 -23.96
CA SER A 418 -24.76 -12.12 -24.02
C SER A 418 -25.59 -12.22 -22.76
N LEU A 419 -26.30 -11.15 -22.41
CA LEU A 419 -27.24 -11.13 -21.29
C LEU A 419 -28.60 -11.67 -21.74
N THR A 420 -29.04 -12.77 -21.12
CA THR A 420 -30.25 -13.51 -21.57
C THR A 420 -31.47 -13.27 -20.69
N TRP A 421 -31.30 -12.66 -19.52
CA TRP A 421 -32.41 -12.37 -18.61
C TRP A 421 -33.48 -11.50 -19.29
N ARG A 422 -34.75 -11.80 -19.01
CA ARG A 422 -35.92 -11.03 -19.46
C ARG A 422 -36.96 -11.01 -18.33
N PRO A 423 -37.71 -9.90 -18.16
CA PRO A 423 -38.77 -9.85 -17.17
C PRO A 423 -39.92 -10.81 -17.56
N PRO A 424 -40.63 -11.40 -16.59
CA PRO A 424 -41.76 -12.31 -16.85
C PRO A 424 -42.86 -11.70 -17.72
N ASN A 425 -43.09 -10.39 -17.61
CA ASN A 425 -43.96 -9.64 -18.49
C ASN A 425 -43.29 -8.35 -18.97
N ALA A 426 -42.68 -8.40 -20.15
CA ALA A 426 -41.96 -7.26 -20.72
C ALA A 426 -42.86 -6.11 -21.20
N THR A 427 -44.20 -6.27 -21.19
CA THR A 427 -45.14 -5.18 -21.47
C THR A 427 -45.57 -4.41 -20.22
N ASP A 428 -45.28 -4.95 -19.02
CA ASP A 428 -45.52 -4.27 -17.75
C ASP A 428 -44.24 -3.60 -17.26
N ALA A 429 -44.09 -2.33 -17.61
CA ALA A 429 -42.91 -1.53 -17.25
C ALA A 429 -42.66 -1.49 -15.73
N ARG A 430 -43.72 -1.44 -14.91
CA ARG A 430 -43.58 -1.37 -13.44
C ARG A 430 -43.08 -2.69 -12.88
N ALA A 431 -43.62 -3.81 -13.37
CA ALA A 431 -43.15 -5.14 -12.97
C ALA A 431 -41.69 -5.35 -13.38
N ALA A 432 -41.33 -5.03 -14.62
CA ALA A 432 -39.97 -5.16 -15.13
C ALA A 432 -38.96 -4.32 -14.32
N VAL A 433 -39.28 -3.04 -14.08
CA VAL A 433 -38.42 -2.14 -13.29
C VAL A 433 -38.34 -2.58 -11.82
N SER A 434 -39.42 -3.09 -11.24
CA SER A 434 -39.39 -3.61 -9.87
C SER A 434 -38.46 -4.83 -9.72
N GLU A 435 -38.42 -5.71 -10.70
CA GLU A 435 -37.53 -6.88 -10.69
C GLU A 435 -36.07 -6.47 -10.89
N LEU A 436 -35.79 -5.57 -11.85
CA LEU A 436 -34.46 -4.99 -12.04
C LEU A 436 -33.96 -4.28 -10.77
N ASN A 437 -34.84 -3.56 -10.06
CA ASN A 437 -34.49 -2.92 -8.79
C ASN A 437 -34.04 -3.97 -7.76
N LEU A 438 -34.73 -5.10 -7.67
CA LEU A 438 -34.31 -6.20 -6.79
C LEU A 438 -32.95 -6.78 -7.21
N LEU A 439 -32.76 -7.03 -8.51
CA LEU A 439 -31.57 -7.69 -9.05
C LEU A 439 -30.30 -6.83 -9.03
N LEU A 440 -30.42 -5.53 -9.28
CA LEU A 440 -29.28 -4.62 -9.48
C LEU A 440 -29.05 -3.66 -8.29
N CYS A 441 -30.12 -3.28 -7.58
CA CYS A 441 -30.09 -2.32 -6.48
C CYS A 441 -30.59 -2.89 -5.15
N ALA A 442 -30.86 -4.21 -5.07
CA ALA A 442 -31.41 -4.89 -3.90
C ALA A 442 -32.69 -4.22 -3.34
N GLY A 443 -33.52 -3.68 -4.24
CA GLY A 443 -34.80 -3.05 -3.91
C GLY A 443 -34.68 -1.61 -3.39
N ARG A 444 -33.49 -0.99 -3.43
CA ARG A 444 -33.23 0.32 -2.85
C ARG A 444 -33.43 1.51 -3.78
N LEU A 445 -33.72 1.30 -5.08
CA LEU A 445 -33.91 2.41 -6.02
C LEU A 445 -34.94 3.41 -5.50
N ASN A 446 -34.57 4.69 -5.44
CA ASN A 446 -35.43 5.72 -4.90
C ASN A 446 -36.70 5.89 -5.77
N PRO A 447 -37.81 6.40 -5.19
CA PRO A 447 -39.07 6.53 -5.92
C PRO A 447 -39.04 7.48 -7.13
N THR A 448 -38.14 8.47 -7.13
CA THR A 448 -37.99 9.41 -8.25
C THR A 448 -37.37 8.72 -9.44
N ASP A 449 -36.25 8.02 -9.24
CA ASP A 449 -35.57 7.27 -10.29
C ASP A 449 -36.43 6.09 -10.76
N THR A 450 -37.16 5.43 -9.86
CA THR A 450 -38.13 4.38 -10.23
C THR A 450 -39.15 4.89 -11.25
N ARG A 451 -39.76 6.06 -10.99
CA ARG A 451 -40.73 6.65 -11.94
C ARG A 451 -40.08 7.01 -13.27
N LEU A 452 -38.89 7.58 -13.21
CA LEU A 452 -38.15 8.01 -14.40
C LEU A 452 -37.79 6.81 -15.29
N ILE A 453 -37.28 5.72 -14.70
CA ILE A 453 -36.92 4.50 -15.44
C ILE A 453 -38.17 3.81 -15.99
N VAL A 454 -39.29 3.78 -15.24
CA VAL A 454 -40.58 3.29 -15.78
C VAL A 454 -41.00 4.09 -17.00
N SER A 455 -40.94 5.42 -16.94
CA SER A 455 -41.28 6.27 -18.10
C SER A 455 -40.35 6.04 -19.29
N ALA A 456 -39.04 5.91 -19.08
CA ALA A 456 -38.08 5.60 -20.13
C ALA A 456 -38.33 4.21 -20.76
N TYR A 457 -38.71 3.23 -19.94
CA TYR A 457 -39.10 1.89 -20.41
C TYR A 457 -40.35 1.96 -21.28
N GLU A 458 -41.40 2.65 -20.83
CA GLU A 458 -42.66 2.84 -21.58
C GLU A 458 -42.42 3.56 -22.92
N GLU A 459 -41.53 4.56 -22.94
CA GLU A 459 -41.15 5.31 -24.15
C GLU A 459 -40.38 4.44 -25.15
N ALA A 460 -39.56 3.51 -24.68
CA ALA A 460 -38.78 2.61 -25.53
C ALA A 460 -39.58 1.36 -25.98
N LEU A 461 -40.68 1.02 -25.31
CA LEU A 461 -41.49 -0.16 -25.61
C LEU A 461 -41.99 -0.25 -27.07
N PRO A 462 -42.39 0.84 -27.75
CA PRO A 462 -42.76 0.81 -29.18
C PRO A 462 -41.62 0.34 -30.11
N ALA A 463 -40.35 0.52 -29.71
CA ALA A 463 -39.19 0.02 -30.44
C ALA A 463 -38.91 -1.48 -30.18
N GLY A 464 -39.62 -2.09 -29.23
CA GLY A 464 -39.56 -3.51 -28.90
C GLY A 464 -39.28 -3.76 -27.40
N PRO A 465 -39.76 -4.87 -26.83
CA PRO A 465 -39.52 -5.20 -25.42
C PRO A 465 -38.04 -5.26 -25.03
N ASP A 466 -37.19 -5.78 -25.92
CA ASP A 466 -35.74 -5.83 -25.68
C ASP A 466 -35.12 -4.43 -25.59
N LYS A 467 -35.58 -3.47 -26.42
CA LYS A 467 -35.10 -2.08 -26.37
C LYS A 467 -35.52 -1.39 -25.09
N ALA A 468 -36.73 -1.66 -24.59
CA ALA A 468 -37.21 -1.16 -23.32
C ALA A 468 -36.38 -1.68 -22.14
N VAL A 469 -36.08 -2.99 -22.13
CA VAL A 469 -35.18 -3.60 -21.12
C VAL A 469 -33.78 -3.00 -21.20
N GLN A 470 -33.20 -2.85 -22.40
CA GLN A 470 -31.87 -2.27 -22.59
C GLN A 470 -31.78 -0.86 -21.98
N VAL A 471 -32.73 0.04 -22.30
CA VAL A 471 -32.75 1.40 -21.75
C VAL A 471 -32.89 1.39 -20.23
N ALA A 472 -33.76 0.54 -19.67
CA ALA A 472 -33.90 0.47 -18.22
C ALA A 472 -32.62 -0.04 -17.54
N VAL A 473 -31.99 -1.10 -18.06
CA VAL A 473 -30.73 -1.61 -17.51
C VAL A 473 -29.64 -0.54 -17.56
N GLU A 474 -29.50 0.20 -18.66
CA GLU A 474 -28.53 1.31 -18.74
C GLU A 474 -28.78 2.40 -17.69
N LEU A 475 -30.04 2.76 -17.43
CA LEU A 475 -30.38 3.72 -16.39
C LEU A 475 -30.15 3.17 -14.97
N PHE A 476 -30.40 1.88 -14.73
CA PHE A 476 -30.00 1.23 -13.48
C PHE A 476 -28.49 1.29 -13.28
N LEU A 477 -27.71 1.02 -14.32
CA LEU A 477 -26.24 1.07 -14.28
C LEU A 477 -25.71 2.49 -14.04
N ALA A 478 -26.45 3.53 -14.42
CA ALA A 478 -26.10 4.91 -14.11
C ALA A 478 -26.62 5.38 -12.73
N SER A 479 -27.60 4.68 -12.14
CA SER A 479 -28.24 5.04 -10.88
C SER A 479 -27.28 5.01 -9.69
N THR A 480 -27.55 5.85 -8.69
CA THR A 480 -26.71 5.93 -7.51
C THR A 480 -26.74 4.63 -6.69
N GLU A 481 -27.90 4.01 -6.58
CA GLU A 481 -28.16 2.81 -5.81
C GLU A 481 -27.52 1.55 -6.38
N PHE A 482 -27.16 1.57 -7.67
CA PHE A 482 -26.31 0.54 -8.23
C PHE A 482 -24.85 0.68 -7.77
N HIS A 483 -24.40 1.91 -7.49
CA HIS A 483 -23.02 2.22 -7.13
C HIS A 483 -22.76 2.26 -5.61
N THR A 484 -23.76 2.57 -4.79
CA THR A 484 -23.63 2.70 -3.33
C THR A 484 -24.59 1.78 -2.58
N THR A 485 -24.25 1.41 -1.35
CA THR A 485 -25.07 0.47 -0.54
C THR A 485 -26.14 1.14 0.32
N ASN A 486 -25.96 2.41 0.70
CA ASN A 486 -26.93 3.16 1.50
C ASN A 486 -28.06 3.74 0.64
N ARG A 487 -29.17 4.16 1.27
CA ARG A 487 -30.31 4.74 0.58
C ARG A 487 -29.97 6.12 0.03
N ASN A 488 -30.38 6.36 -1.21
CA ASN A 488 -30.31 7.67 -1.85
C ASN A 488 -31.56 8.49 -1.49
N GLU A 489 -31.58 9.07 -0.29
CA GLU A 489 -32.66 9.95 0.18
C GLU A 489 -32.46 11.37 -0.38
N LEU A 490 -33.12 11.64 -1.50
CA LEU A 490 -33.08 12.92 -2.21
C LEU A 490 -33.73 14.04 -1.40
N THR A 491 -33.07 15.19 -1.36
CA THR A 491 -33.59 16.44 -0.83
C THR A 491 -34.27 17.25 -1.95
N PRO A 492 -35.13 18.25 -1.63
CA PRO A 492 -35.70 19.13 -2.65
C PRO A 492 -34.70 20.14 -3.23
N THR A 493 -33.44 20.15 -2.75
CA THR A 493 -32.42 21.08 -3.20
C THR A 493 -31.82 20.61 -4.53
N GLU A 494 -31.81 21.48 -5.54
CA GLU A 494 -31.05 21.23 -6.75
C GLU A 494 -29.55 21.39 -6.50
N ARG A 495 -28.79 20.39 -6.95
CA ARG A 495 -27.33 20.36 -6.88
C ARG A 495 -26.77 21.49 -7.75
N PRO A 496 -25.92 22.37 -7.18
CA PRO A 496 -25.24 23.39 -7.96
C PRO A 496 -24.42 22.75 -9.08
N ARG A 497 -24.59 23.24 -10.32
CA ARG A 497 -23.66 22.88 -11.39
C ARG A 497 -22.30 23.46 -11.07
N ARG A 498 -21.22 22.73 -11.36
CA ARG A 498 -19.87 23.26 -11.33
C ARG A 498 -19.82 24.50 -12.25
N VAL A 499 -19.64 25.66 -11.64
CA VAL A 499 -19.41 26.91 -12.36
C VAL A 499 -17.92 27.06 -12.52
N ASP A 500 -17.44 27.17 -13.76
CA ASP A 500 -16.09 27.65 -14.02
C ASP A 500 -16.05 29.13 -13.61
N ASN A 501 -15.72 29.40 -12.34
CA ASN A 501 -15.57 30.76 -11.84
C ASN A 501 -14.42 31.43 -12.61
N ALA A 502 -14.77 32.19 -13.64
CA ALA A 502 -13.84 32.84 -14.54
C ALA A 502 -14.11 34.34 -14.54
N THR A 503 -13.78 35.01 -13.45
CA THR A 503 -13.30 36.38 -13.55
C THR A 503 -11.92 36.30 -14.19
N ASN A 504 -11.82 36.83 -15.41
CA ASN A 504 -10.57 36.95 -16.14
C ASN A 504 -9.84 38.18 -15.58
N SER A 505 -8.60 38.02 -15.13
CA SER A 505 -7.82 39.14 -14.60
C SER A 505 -7.47 40.19 -15.67
N GLY A 506 -7.67 39.82 -16.94
CA GLY A 506 -7.28 40.57 -18.13
C GLY A 506 -5.81 40.34 -18.51
N SER A 507 -5.13 39.36 -17.88
CA SER A 507 -3.71 39.10 -18.09
C SER A 507 -3.50 38.28 -19.36
N GLU A 508 -2.74 38.83 -20.31
CA GLU A 508 -2.28 38.07 -21.49
C GLU A 508 -1.10 37.14 -21.17
N ASP A 509 -0.46 37.30 -20.00
CA ASP A 509 0.61 36.42 -19.51
C ASP A 509 0.01 35.07 -19.08
N TYR A 510 0.35 33.98 -19.77
CA TYR A 510 -0.06 32.61 -19.45
C TYR A 510 1.05 31.85 -18.73
N LYS A 511 0.70 31.10 -17.67
CA LYS A 511 1.66 30.23 -16.95
C LYS A 511 1.07 28.86 -16.67
N ALA A 512 1.91 27.84 -16.84
CA ALA A 512 1.59 26.47 -16.51
C ALA A 512 2.62 25.86 -15.56
N ILE A 513 2.16 25.03 -14.62
CA ILE A 513 3.01 24.12 -13.85
C ILE A 513 2.69 22.70 -14.31
N VAL A 514 3.70 21.97 -14.79
CA VAL A 514 3.57 20.54 -15.11
C VAL A 514 4.39 19.75 -14.11
N VAL A 515 3.73 18.93 -13.29
CA VAL A 515 4.38 18.06 -12.32
C VAL A 515 4.48 16.65 -12.90
N LEU A 516 5.72 16.19 -13.07
CA LEU A 516 6.05 14.78 -13.28
C LEU A 516 6.32 14.14 -11.91
N PHE A 517 5.41 13.27 -11.47
CA PHE A 517 5.58 12.53 -10.23
C PHE A 517 6.09 11.12 -10.51
N MET A 518 7.27 10.78 -9.99
CA MET A 518 7.88 9.46 -10.10
C MET A 518 7.50 8.62 -8.89
N PHE A 519 6.46 7.78 -9.03
CA PHE A 519 5.97 6.92 -7.96
C PHE A 519 6.96 5.77 -7.66
N GLY A 520 7.38 5.68 -6.39
CA GLY A 520 8.27 4.64 -5.88
C GLY A 520 9.28 5.20 -4.89
N GLY A 521 10.43 4.53 -4.77
CA GLY A 521 11.59 4.97 -3.99
C GLY A 521 12.77 5.32 -4.90
N LEU A 522 12.60 6.34 -5.76
CA LEU A 522 13.62 6.80 -6.70
C LEU A 522 15.00 6.93 -6.03
N ASP A 523 15.98 6.20 -6.57
CA ASP A 523 17.36 6.26 -6.11
C ASP A 523 18.06 7.53 -6.61
N SER A 524 17.69 8.65 -6.01
CA SER A 524 18.19 9.98 -6.37
C SER A 524 19.71 10.14 -6.16
N TYR A 525 20.36 9.24 -5.41
CA TYR A 525 21.81 9.26 -5.23
C TYR A 525 22.59 8.87 -6.49
N ASN A 526 21.96 8.20 -7.46
CA ASN A 526 22.53 7.98 -8.79
C ASN A 526 22.10 9.05 -9.80
N MET A 527 21.18 9.97 -9.46
CA MET A 527 20.84 11.10 -10.35
C MET A 527 21.82 12.26 -10.22
N LEU A 528 22.19 12.61 -8.98
CA LEU A 528 23.10 13.70 -8.67
C LEU A 528 24.16 13.21 -7.67
N VAL A 529 25.39 13.02 -8.16
CA VAL A 529 26.50 12.42 -7.42
C VAL A 529 27.52 13.51 -7.06
N PRO A 530 28.09 13.55 -5.84
CA PRO A 530 29.26 14.38 -5.56
C PRO A 530 30.40 14.05 -6.54
N TYR A 531 31.06 15.05 -7.15
CA TYR A 531 32.08 14.78 -8.17
C TYR A 531 33.50 15.16 -7.73
N GLY A 532 33.63 16.27 -7.00
CA GLY A 532 34.92 16.68 -6.44
C GLY A 532 34.95 18.09 -5.90
N GLU A 533 36.14 18.49 -5.44
CA GLU A 533 36.41 19.83 -4.87
C GLU A 533 35.49 20.15 -3.69
N CYS A 534 35.36 19.20 -2.77
CA CYS A 534 34.53 19.34 -1.59
C CYS A 534 35.25 20.05 -0.44
N ALA A 535 34.48 20.83 0.32
CA ALA A 535 34.97 21.61 1.43
C ALA A 535 35.55 20.72 2.54
N GLY A 536 36.55 21.24 3.26
CA GLY A 536 37.15 20.54 4.39
C GLY A 536 38.10 19.38 4.01
N GLY A 537 38.44 19.22 2.72
CA GLY A 537 39.36 18.17 2.26
C GLY A 537 38.75 16.77 2.25
N VAL A 538 37.42 16.67 2.33
CA VAL A 538 36.67 15.41 2.29
C VAL A 538 36.44 14.98 0.84
N ASP A 539 36.64 13.70 0.52
CA ASP A 539 36.29 13.14 -0.78
C ASP A 539 34.91 12.48 -0.72
N LEU A 540 33.86 13.28 -0.92
CA LEU A 540 32.48 12.77 -0.90
C LEU A 540 32.16 11.84 -2.08
N TYR A 541 32.93 11.89 -3.17
CA TYR A 541 32.76 10.93 -4.27
C TYR A 541 33.27 9.56 -3.84
N GLN A 542 34.44 9.51 -3.19
CA GLN A 542 34.96 8.25 -2.66
C GLN A 542 34.05 7.69 -1.56
N GLU A 543 33.54 8.53 -0.65
CA GLU A 543 32.54 8.09 0.35
C GLU A 543 31.29 7.50 -0.31
N TYR A 544 30.75 8.16 -1.34
CA TYR A 544 29.64 7.64 -2.14
C TYR A 544 29.97 6.25 -2.73
N ARG A 545 31.16 6.07 -3.32
CA ARG A 545 31.58 4.77 -3.89
C ARG A 545 31.71 3.70 -2.82
N ASP A 546 32.27 4.02 -1.66
CA ASP A 546 32.47 3.08 -0.57
C ASP A 546 31.13 2.60 0.00
N VAL A 547 30.15 3.50 0.14
CA VAL A 547 28.80 3.16 0.62
C VAL A 547 27.98 2.40 -0.42
N ARG A 548 28.06 2.80 -1.69
CA ARG A 548 27.22 2.26 -2.77
C ARG A 548 27.77 1.01 -3.40
N THR A 549 29.08 0.76 -3.26
CA THR A 549 29.78 -0.43 -3.75
C THR A 549 29.53 -0.67 -5.25
N ASN A 550 28.93 -1.79 -5.62
CA ASN A 550 28.64 -2.16 -7.02
C ASN A 550 27.54 -1.30 -7.68
N LEU A 551 26.80 -0.51 -6.91
CA LEU A 551 25.78 0.43 -7.42
C LEU A 551 26.33 1.84 -7.69
N ALA A 552 27.59 2.10 -7.33
CA ALA A 552 28.22 3.39 -7.53
C ALA A 552 28.46 3.69 -9.02
N MET A 553 28.23 4.92 -9.43
CA MET A 553 28.54 5.41 -10.77
C MET A 553 30.00 5.85 -10.90
N GLU A 554 30.63 5.48 -12.01
CA GLU A 554 31.94 5.96 -12.39
C GLU A 554 31.84 7.38 -12.96
N LYS A 555 32.87 8.21 -12.75
CA LYS A 555 32.89 9.60 -13.25
C LYS A 555 32.67 9.73 -14.76
N SER A 556 33.01 8.70 -15.54
CA SER A 556 32.78 8.65 -16.99
C SER A 556 31.31 8.49 -17.37
N GLU A 557 30.46 8.07 -16.44
CA GLU A 557 29.01 7.89 -16.62
C GLU A 557 28.23 9.15 -16.18
N LEU A 558 28.93 10.20 -15.76
CA LEU A 558 28.36 11.41 -15.18
C LEU A 558 28.74 12.64 -16.00
N ASP A 559 27.75 13.50 -16.23
CA ASP A 559 27.96 14.84 -16.78
C ASP A 559 28.36 15.81 -15.66
N GLU A 560 29.57 16.34 -15.69
CA GLU A 560 30.05 17.30 -14.69
C GLU A 560 29.24 18.62 -14.74
N ILE A 561 28.85 19.09 -13.56
CA ILE A 561 28.24 20.38 -13.26
C ILE A 561 29.11 21.09 -12.22
N ASP A 562 29.56 22.29 -12.57
CA ASP A 562 30.30 23.19 -11.68
C ASP A 562 29.33 24.21 -11.06
N VAL A 563 29.25 24.21 -9.73
CA VAL A 563 28.41 25.13 -8.95
C VAL A 563 29.23 26.22 -8.25
N GLY A 564 30.54 26.22 -8.45
CA GLY A 564 31.49 27.14 -7.84
C GLY A 564 31.87 26.76 -6.40
N ILE A 565 33.11 27.09 -6.03
CA ILE A 565 33.63 26.84 -4.68
C ILE A 565 32.84 27.63 -3.64
N GLY A 566 32.44 26.96 -2.56
CA GLY A 566 31.80 27.57 -1.40
C GLY A 566 30.29 27.83 -1.53
N SER A 567 29.67 27.51 -2.68
CA SER A 567 28.21 27.61 -2.85
C SER A 567 27.47 26.40 -2.28
N GLN A 568 28.10 25.23 -2.28
CA GLN A 568 27.60 23.93 -1.84
C GLN A 568 28.74 23.13 -1.18
N PRO A 569 28.46 22.00 -0.51
CA PRO A 569 29.50 21.16 0.08
C PRO A 569 30.62 20.74 -0.89
N CYS A 570 30.29 20.56 -2.17
CA CYS A 570 31.25 20.38 -3.27
C CYS A 570 31.12 21.47 -4.31
N ALA A 571 32.24 21.87 -4.93
CA ALA A 571 32.20 22.76 -6.09
C ALA A 571 31.72 22.03 -7.36
N LYS A 572 31.90 20.71 -7.42
CA LYS A 572 31.54 19.89 -8.59
C LYS A 572 30.63 18.73 -8.23
N TYR A 573 29.60 18.55 -9.04
CA TYR A 573 28.66 17.44 -9.00
C TYR A 573 28.57 16.77 -10.37
N GLY A 574 28.17 15.51 -10.41
CA GLY A 574 27.93 14.74 -11.62
C GLY A 574 26.44 14.46 -11.75
N MET A 575 25.83 14.90 -12.84
CA MET A 575 24.49 14.49 -13.23
C MET A 575 24.56 13.15 -13.96
N HIS A 576 23.58 12.26 -13.76
CA HIS A 576 23.49 11.02 -14.52
C HIS A 576 23.56 11.26 -16.04
N GLY A 577 24.39 10.52 -16.77
CA GLY A 577 24.60 10.73 -18.22
C GLY A 577 23.37 10.53 -19.11
N SER A 578 22.30 9.89 -18.61
CA SER A 578 20.98 9.82 -19.30
C SER A 578 20.20 11.14 -19.22
N LEU A 579 20.51 12.02 -18.27
CA LEU A 579 19.78 13.26 -17.99
C LEU A 579 20.40 14.46 -18.71
N GLN A 580 20.94 14.25 -19.91
CA GLN A 580 21.68 15.26 -20.68
C GLN A 580 20.88 16.56 -20.88
N GLU A 581 19.57 16.43 -21.11
CA GLU A 581 18.70 17.61 -21.27
C GLU A 581 18.51 18.37 -19.96
N VAL A 582 18.42 17.68 -18.82
CA VAL A 582 18.40 18.33 -17.49
C VAL A 582 19.73 19.02 -17.22
N THR A 583 20.86 18.38 -17.54
CA THR A 583 22.20 18.99 -17.47
C THR A 583 22.26 20.26 -18.33
N ARG A 584 21.76 20.21 -19.57
CA ARG A 584 21.73 21.35 -20.49
C ARG A 584 20.91 22.51 -19.92
N LEU A 585 19.71 22.23 -19.41
CA LEU A 585 18.82 23.22 -18.80
C LEU A 585 19.44 23.83 -17.54
N TYR A 586 20.08 23.02 -16.69
CA TYR A 586 20.77 23.50 -15.50
C TYR A 586 21.90 24.47 -15.87
N LYS A 587 22.77 24.08 -16.81
CA LYS A 587 23.87 24.93 -17.30
C LYS A 587 23.39 26.22 -17.96
N ALA A 588 22.18 26.21 -18.53
CA ALA A 588 21.53 27.39 -19.09
C ALA A 588 20.84 28.29 -18.04
N GLY A 589 20.85 27.93 -16.75
CA GLY A 589 20.14 28.64 -15.69
C GLY A 589 18.62 28.48 -15.76
N GLN A 590 18.12 27.45 -16.45
CA GLN A 590 16.71 27.17 -16.67
C GLN A 590 16.17 25.99 -15.84
N ALA A 591 17.05 25.28 -15.12
CA ALA A 591 16.67 24.23 -14.18
C ALA A 591 17.38 24.44 -12.84
N ALA A 592 16.73 24.00 -11.76
CA ALA A 592 17.29 23.96 -10.42
C ALA A 592 17.08 22.57 -9.82
N LEU A 593 18.02 22.14 -8.99
CA LEU A 593 17.96 20.87 -8.26
C LEU A 593 17.86 21.18 -6.77
N ILE A 594 16.95 20.49 -6.07
CA ILE A 594 16.79 20.61 -4.63
C ILE A 594 17.17 19.27 -4.01
N ALA A 595 18.37 19.20 -3.44
CA ALA A 595 18.86 18.02 -2.74
C ALA A 595 18.48 18.05 -1.24
N ASN A 596 18.56 16.90 -0.58
CA ASN A 596 18.27 16.74 0.87
C ASN A 596 16.89 17.26 1.29
N TYR A 597 15.90 17.11 0.40
CA TYR A 597 14.52 17.45 0.64
C TYR A 597 13.77 16.26 1.26
N GLY A 598 12.88 16.54 2.22
CA GLY A 598 12.01 15.56 2.85
C GLY A 598 11.03 16.22 3.82
N PRO A 599 10.03 15.48 4.33
CA PRO A 599 9.07 16.03 5.26
C PRO A 599 9.71 16.34 6.61
N LEU A 600 9.32 17.47 7.17
CA LEU A 600 9.78 17.98 8.45
C LEU A 600 8.63 18.74 9.13
N ILE A 601 8.45 18.55 10.44
CA ILE A 601 7.53 19.35 11.26
C ILE A 601 8.30 20.54 11.86
N GLU A 602 9.44 20.27 12.47
CA GLU A 602 10.34 21.26 13.06
C GLU A 602 11.81 20.89 12.79
N PRO A 603 12.78 21.82 12.87
CA PRO A 603 14.20 21.50 12.75
C PRO A 603 14.66 20.40 13.72
N VAL A 604 15.21 19.30 13.20
CA VAL A 604 15.67 18.15 13.99
C VAL A 604 17.13 17.80 13.68
N THR A 605 17.94 17.62 14.72
CA THR A 605 19.30 17.06 14.63
C THR A 605 19.32 15.54 14.69
N LYS A 606 20.38 14.90 14.18
CA LYS A 606 20.58 13.44 14.29
C LYS A 606 20.52 12.96 15.75
N ALA A 607 21.10 13.72 16.68
CA ALA A 607 21.06 13.40 18.10
C ALA A 607 19.63 13.40 18.67
N GLN A 608 18.83 14.41 18.34
CA GLN A 608 17.42 14.48 18.74
C GLN A 608 16.57 13.36 18.11
N TYR A 609 16.83 13.02 16.84
CA TYR A 609 16.15 11.91 16.16
C TYR A 609 16.40 10.55 16.83
N LEU A 610 17.65 10.31 17.26
CA LEU A 610 18.09 9.06 17.88
C LEU A 610 17.74 8.97 19.38
N ALA A 611 17.48 10.09 20.05
CA ALA A 611 17.19 10.14 21.49
C ALA A 611 15.99 9.26 21.89
N LYS A 612 16.07 8.68 23.10
CA LYS A 612 15.02 7.87 23.73
C LYS A 612 14.87 8.29 25.21
N PRO A 613 13.70 8.82 25.65
CA PRO A 613 12.56 9.23 24.82
C PRO A 613 12.93 10.36 23.86
N ARG A 614 12.15 10.52 22.78
CA ARG A 614 12.35 11.63 21.84
C ARG A 614 11.85 12.94 22.44
N THR A 615 12.51 14.04 22.11
CA THR A 615 12.19 15.40 22.60
C THR A 615 11.69 16.34 21.49
N VAL A 616 11.54 15.83 20.27
CA VAL A 616 11.12 16.58 19.08
C VAL A 616 9.98 15.83 18.37
N GLU A 617 9.13 16.58 17.68
CA GLU A 617 8.07 16.01 16.84
C GLU A 617 8.62 15.57 15.48
N LEU A 618 8.19 14.38 15.03
CA LEU A 618 8.58 13.82 13.75
C LEU A 618 7.34 13.60 12.89
N PRO A 619 7.44 13.72 11.55
CA PRO A 619 6.36 13.32 10.67
C PRO A 619 5.88 11.90 11.00
N PRO A 620 4.56 11.65 10.97
CA PRO A 620 4.03 10.33 11.24
C PRO A 620 4.54 9.34 10.19
N SER A 621 4.84 8.11 10.61
CA SER A 621 5.21 7.01 9.72
C SER A 621 6.35 7.35 8.73
N LEU A 622 7.42 7.98 9.24
CA LEU A 622 8.68 8.09 8.49
C LEU A 622 9.05 6.73 7.87
N PHE A 623 9.56 6.77 6.63
CA PHE A 623 9.89 5.61 5.78
C PHE A 623 8.69 4.85 5.16
N ALA A 624 7.44 5.20 5.46
CA ALA A 624 6.30 4.62 4.78
C ALA A 624 6.03 5.33 3.43
N HIS A 625 6.31 4.66 2.30
CA HIS A 625 6.20 5.27 0.96
C HIS A 625 4.89 6.02 0.70
N ASN A 626 3.75 5.39 1.02
CA ASN A 626 2.43 6.00 0.84
C ASN A 626 2.28 7.33 1.61
N GLN A 627 2.78 7.39 2.85
CA GLN A 627 2.72 8.61 3.66
C GLN A 627 3.76 9.65 3.19
N GLN A 628 4.97 9.23 2.83
CA GLN A 628 5.99 10.11 2.28
C GLN A 628 5.54 10.76 0.95
N GLN A 629 4.89 9.98 0.08
CA GLN A 629 4.27 10.50 -1.15
C GLN A 629 3.16 11.51 -0.83
N ARG A 630 2.32 11.23 0.18
CA ARG A 630 1.27 12.15 0.63
C ARG A 630 1.87 13.46 1.12
N HIS A 631 2.85 13.41 2.02
CA HIS A 631 3.56 14.61 2.51
C HIS A 631 4.23 15.40 1.39
N THR A 632 4.76 14.73 0.36
CA THR A 632 5.36 15.43 -0.78
C THR A 632 4.32 16.15 -1.63
N GLN A 633 3.16 15.52 -1.86
CA GLN A 633 2.08 16.12 -2.63
C GLN A 633 1.34 17.24 -1.88
N THR A 634 1.33 17.20 -0.54
CA THR A 634 0.73 18.26 0.29
C THR A 634 1.75 19.32 0.69
N VAL A 635 3.03 19.00 0.79
CA VAL A 635 4.07 19.82 1.44
C VAL A 635 3.64 20.22 2.87
N VAL A 636 2.97 19.30 3.55
CA VAL A 636 2.50 19.43 4.94
C VAL A 636 2.79 18.11 5.67
N SER A 637 3.50 18.21 6.80
CA SER A 637 4.12 17.05 7.46
C SER A 637 3.43 16.61 8.75
N ASP A 638 2.51 17.40 9.26
CA ASP A 638 1.78 17.22 10.53
C ASP A 638 0.28 16.95 10.32
N ASP A 639 -0.28 17.29 9.16
CA ASP A 639 -1.68 17.02 8.80
C ASP A 639 -1.82 16.08 7.59
N MET A 640 -2.37 14.90 7.81
CA MET A 640 -2.65 13.90 6.77
C MET A 640 -3.86 14.25 5.89
N ASN A 641 -4.70 15.17 6.33
CA ASN A 641 -5.87 15.66 5.63
C ASN A 641 -5.63 16.98 4.87
N ALA A 642 -4.40 17.50 4.90
CA ALA A 642 -4.01 18.71 4.20
C ALA A 642 -4.26 18.64 2.69
N ASP A 643 -4.80 19.72 2.12
CA ASP A 643 -4.99 19.88 0.67
C ASP A 643 -3.67 19.76 -0.09
N GLY A 644 -3.74 19.49 -1.39
CA GLY A 644 -2.57 19.39 -2.25
C GLY A 644 -1.91 20.74 -2.47
N VAL A 645 -0.59 20.78 -2.64
CA VAL A 645 0.13 22.06 -2.80
C VAL A 645 -0.32 22.83 -4.05
N LEU A 646 -0.59 22.14 -5.17
CA LEU A 646 -1.10 22.81 -6.38
C LEU A 646 -2.55 23.28 -6.19
N GLY A 647 -3.38 22.48 -5.53
CA GLY A 647 -4.74 22.90 -5.19
C GLY A 647 -4.76 24.16 -4.32
N ARG A 648 -3.88 24.26 -3.32
CA ARG A 648 -3.72 25.49 -2.50
C ARG A 648 -3.19 26.67 -3.31
N ILE A 649 -2.27 26.45 -4.24
CA ILE A 649 -1.80 27.51 -5.16
C ILE A 649 -2.98 28.05 -5.98
N LEU A 650 -3.80 27.18 -6.56
CA LEU A 650 -4.98 27.60 -7.31
C LEU A 650 -5.99 28.35 -6.44
N ASN A 651 -6.26 27.86 -5.23
CA ASN A 651 -7.14 28.55 -4.27
C ASN A 651 -6.66 29.97 -3.98
N SER A 652 -5.34 30.17 -3.83
CA SER A 652 -4.75 31.49 -3.64
C SER A 652 -4.91 32.40 -4.86
N LEU A 653 -4.82 31.85 -6.07
CA LEU A 653 -4.97 32.59 -7.32
C LEU A 653 -6.41 33.06 -7.57
N ILE A 654 -7.40 32.22 -7.26
CA ILE A 654 -8.82 32.59 -7.37
C ILE A 654 -9.28 33.49 -6.21
N GLY A 655 -8.54 33.52 -5.10
CA GLY A 655 -8.80 34.37 -3.94
C GLY A 655 -8.15 35.76 -3.99
N GLN A 656 -7.41 36.09 -5.05
CA GLN A 656 -6.78 37.40 -5.21
C GLN A 656 -7.84 38.52 -5.38
N PRO A 657 -7.52 39.78 -5.05
CA PRO A 657 -8.40 40.92 -5.34
C PRO A 657 -8.75 41.07 -6.83
N ASN A 658 -7.79 40.76 -7.72
CA ASN A 658 -8.02 40.53 -9.14
C ASN A 658 -7.77 39.04 -9.44
N PRO A 659 -8.80 38.18 -9.33
CA PRO A 659 -8.66 36.74 -9.45
C PRO A 659 -8.25 36.30 -10.86
N TYR A 660 -7.42 35.27 -10.95
CA TYR A 660 -7.05 34.64 -12.21
C TYR A 660 -8.06 33.57 -12.63
N ARG A 661 -8.24 33.40 -13.94
CA ARG A 661 -8.90 32.21 -14.48
C ARG A 661 -7.92 31.04 -14.46
N VAL A 662 -8.29 29.98 -13.73
CA VAL A 662 -7.41 28.83 -13.49
C VAL A 662 -7.95 27.50 -14.00
N GLY A 663 -7.05 26.56 -14.30
CA GLY A 663 -7.37 25.18 -14.68
C GLY A 663 -6.51 24.17 -13.93
N ALA A 664 -7.08 23.00 -13.63
CA ALA A 664 -6.40 21.89 -12.96
C ALA A 664 -6.66 20.60 -13.74
N TYR A 665 -5.61 19.86 -14.07
CA TYR A 665 -5.71 18.66 -14.89
C TYR A 665 -4.83 17.53 -14.34
N SER A 666 -5.36 16.31 -14.37
CA SER A 666 -4.59 15.08 -14.11
C SER A 666 -4.72 14.12 -15.27
N VAL A 667 -3.61 13.52 -15.69
CA VAL A 667 -3.60 12.50 -16.75
C VAL A 667 -3.44 11.08 -16.18
N THR A 668 -3.41 10.95 -14.85
CA THR A 668 -3.12 9.67 -14.16
C THR A 668 -4.10 9.38 -13.02
N GLY A 669 -5.34 9.86 -13.14
CA GLY A 669 -6.39 9.66 -12.15
C GLY A 669 -6.37 10.66 -10.98
N ASN A 670 -7.01 10.29 -9.87
CA ASN A 670 -7.12 11.14 -8.69
C ASN A 670 -5.73 11.42 -8.07
N ALA A 671 -5.28 12.68 -8.03
CA ALA A 671 -3.97 13.07 -7.49
C ALA A 671 -4.12 13.97 -6.25
N ARG A 672 -3.45 13.63 -5.14
CA ARG A 672 -3.56 14.40 -3.89
C ARG A 672 -3.03 15.82 -4.06
N VAL A 673 -2.00 16.01 -4.89
CA VAL A 673 -1.37 17.32 -5.16
C VAL A 673 -2.35 18.36 -5.73
N LEU A 674 -3.40 17.91 -6.44
CA LEU A 674 -4.41 18.77 -7.07
C LEU A 674 -5.62 19.04 -6.17
N LYS A 675 -5.72 18.38 -5.01
CA LYS A 675 -6.85 18.57 -4.10
C LYS A 675 -6.92 20.03 -3.61
N GLY A 676 -8.05 20.69 -3.85
CA GLY A 676 -8.34 22.07 -3.43
C GLY A 676 -9.79 22.46 -3.76
N LEU A 677 -10.09 23.76 -3.82
CA LEU A 677 -11.42 24.27 -4.18
C LEU A 677 -11.70 24.16 -5.68
N VAL A 678 -10.65 24.14 -6.51
CA VAL A 678 -10.75 23.92 -7.95
C VAL A 678 -10.62 22.41 -8.22
N PRO A 679 -11.71 21.71 -8.54
CA PRO A 679 -11.64 20.28 -8.83
C PRO A 679 -10.89 20.04 -10.15
N PRO A 680 -9.97 19.07 -10.21
CA PRO A 680 -9.24 18.77 -11.44
C PRO A 680 -10.10 18.02 -12.45
N ASP A 681 -9.92 18.33 -13.73
CA ASP A 681 -10.40 17.47 -14.80
C ASP A 681 -9.42 16.32 -15.02
N ILE A 682 -9.94 15.09 -15.07
CA ILE A 682 -9.13 13.88 -15.21
C ILE A 682 -9.26 13.35 -16.63
N ILE A 683 -8.13 13.12 -17.26
CA ILE A 683 -8.00 12.78 -18.69
C ILE A 683 -7.29 11.44 -18.80
N ASP A 684 -7.74 10.60 -19.72
CA ASP A 684 -7.09 9.33 -19.97
C ASP A 684 -5.75 9.55 -20.70
N ALA A 685 -4.71 8.85 -20.25
CA ALA A 685 -3.37 9.00 -20.83
C ALA A 685 -3.30 8.58 -22.30
N GLU A 686 -4.10 7.59 -22.71
CA GLU A 686 -4.06 7.01 -24.05
C GLU A 686 -5.21 7.51 -24.92
N GLN A 687 -6.42 7.52 -24.37
CA GLN A 687 -7.65 7.86 -25.08
C GLN A 687 -7.96 9.37 -25.05
N GLY A 688 -7.30 10.15 -24.18
CA GLY A 688 -7.64 11.56 -23.97
C GLY A 688 -8.98 11.71 -23.25
N ILE A 689 -9.92 12.46 -23.86
CA ILE A 689 -11.24 12.68 -23.26
C ILE A 689 -12.16 11.50 -23.57
N VAL A 690 -12.47 10.71 -22.54
CA VAL A 690 -13.48 9.66 -22.61
C VAL A 690 -14.87 10.30 -22.47
N ARG A 691 -15.73 10.19 -23.48
CA ARG A 691 -17.14 10.64 -23.46
C ARG A 691 -18.09 9.46 -23.30
N LEU A 692 -19.30 9.72 -22.84
CA LEU A 692 -20.35 8.70 -22.79
C LEU A 692 -20.85 8.40 -24.21
N SER A 693 -20.64 7.17 -24.71
CA SER A 693 -21.06 6.75 -26.05
C SER A 693 -22.56 6.91 -26.28
N ALA A 694 -23.36 6.71 -25.23
CA ALA A 694 -24.82 6.84 -25.25
C ALA A 694 -25.32 8.24 -24.83
N TYR A 695 -24.48 9.28 -24.85
CA TYR A 695 -24.81 10.61 -24.33
C TYR A 695 -26.14 11.16 -24.88
N ASN A 696 -26.31 11.18 -26.21
CA ASN A 696 -27.51 11.71 -26.86
C ASN A 696 -28.81 11.02 -26.41
N ARG A 697 -28.73 9.74 -26.01
CA ARG A 697 -29.89 8.96 -25.55
C ARG A 697 -30.13 9.11 -24.05
N LEU A 698 -29.06 9.10 -23.24
CA LEU A 698 -29.18 8.93 -21.78
C LEU A 698 -28.96 10.21 -20.97
N ALA A 699 -28.30 11.24 -21.51
CA ALA A 699 -27.89 12.41 -20.73
C ALA A 699 -29.05 13.13 -20.04
N GLY A 700 -30.21 13.26 -20.70
CA GLY A 700 -31.39 13.89 -20.11
C GLY A 700 -31.97 13.12 -18.92
N TYR A 701 -31.99 11.79 -19.00
CA TYR A 701 -32.42 10.92 -17.91
C TYR A 701 -31.42 10.96 -16.75
N ILE A 702 -30.13 10.80 -17.04
CA ILE A 702 -29.07 10.84 -16.03
C ILE A 702 -29.05 12.21 -15.33
N HIS A 703 -29.23 13.31 -16.08
CA HIS A 703 -29.34 14.64 -15.48
C HIS A 703 -30.49 14.70 -14.47
N ASN A 704 -31.66 14.16 -14.79
CA ASN A 704 -32.80 14.16 -13.88
C ASN A 704 -32.62 13.26 -12.66
N MET A 705 -31.90 12.14 -12.79
CA MET A 705 -31.54 11.28 -11.66
C MET A 705 -30.48 11.92 -10.75
N THR A 706 -29.61 12.77 -11.31
CA THR A 706 -28.47 13.40 -10.63
C THR A 706 -28.61 14.91 -10.45
N LYS A 707 -29.82 15.49 -10.52
CA LYS A 707 -29.99 16.95 -10.32
C LYS A 707 -30.27 17.35 -8.88
N LEU A 708 -30.82 16.46 -8.06
CA LEU A 708 -31.14 16.76 -6.65
C LEU A 708 -30.03 16.29 -5.72
N GLU A 709 -29.78 17.03 -4.65
CA GLU A 709 -28.84 16.64 -3.60
C GLU A 709 -29.36 15.43 -2.82
N SER A 710 -28.46 14.54 -2.40
CA SER A 710 -28.76 13.42 -1.53
C SER A 710 -28.32 13.71 -0.09
N SER A 711 -29.09 13.24 0.89
CA SER A 711 -28.66 13.26 2.28
C SER A 711 -27.56 12.22 2.57
N SER A 712 -27.44 11.18 1.75
CA SER A 712 -26.34 10.20 1.84
C SER A 712 -25.04 10.78 1.28
N ALA A 713 -23.97 10.76 2.06
CA ALA A 713 -22.66 11.27 1.64
C ALA A 713 -22.06 10.45 0.49
N PHE A 714 -22.27 9.13 0.48
CA PHE A 714 -21.85 8.24 -0.61
C PHE A 714 -22.63 8.52 -1.89
N ALA A 715 -23.96 8.63 -1.78
CA ALA A 715 -24.83 8.91 -2.90
C ALA A 715 -24.55 10.29 -3.51
N GLU A 716 -24.40 11.31 -2.66
CA GLU A 716 -24.07 12.66 -3.08
C GLU A 716 -22.71 12.73 -3.77
N THR A 717 -21.70 12.03 -3.23
CA THR A 717 -20.36 12.01 -3.81
C THR A 717 -20.39 11.39 -5.22
N TYR A 718 -21.10 10.28 -5.42
CA TYR A 718 -21.26 9.66 -6.72
C TYR A 718 -22.10 10.51 -7.69
N SER A 719 -23.28 10.96 -7.29
CA SER A 719 -24.20 11.72 -8.14
C SER A 719 -23.55 13.02 -8.65
N ARG A 720 -22.85 13.73 -7.76
CA ARG A 720 -22.10 14.93 -8.12
C ARG A 720 -20.98 14.60 -9.12
N ALA A 721 -20.21 13.54 -8.86
CA ALA A 721 -19.14 13.12 -9.75
C ALA A 721 -19.67 12.79 -11.16
N LEU A 722 -20.71 11.96 -11.28
CA LEU A 722 -21.29 11.61 -12.59
C LEU A 722 -21.82 12.83 -13.34
N SER A 723 -22.57 13.70 -12.65
CA SER A 723 -23.14 14.92 -13.25
C SER A 723 -22.06 15.87 -13.78
N GLU A 724 -21.00 16.09 -12.99
CA GLU A 724 -19.86 16.92 -13.38
C GLU A 724 -19.08 16.27 -14.53
N MET A 725 -18.78 14.98 -14.44
CA MET A 725 -18.04 14.25 -15.47
C MET A 725 -18.72 14.36 -16.83
N LEU A 726 -20.03 14.07 -16.90
CA LEU A 726 -20.79 14.16 -18.14
C LEU A 726 -20.77 15.56 -18.74
N SER A 727 -20.97 16.60 -17.93
CA SER A 727 -20.94 17.97 -18.46
C SER A 727 -19.53 18.38 -18.92
N ARG A 728 -18.48 17.98 -18.20
CA ARG A 728 -17.10 18.41 -18.49
C ARG A 728 -16.53 17.71 -19.72
N THR A 729 -16.81 16.43 -19.92
CA THR A 729 -16.25 15.66 -21.04
C THR A 729 -16.80 16.10 -22.38
N GLU A 730 -18.05 16.58 -22.43
CA GLU A 730 -18.60 17.11 -23.68
C GLU A 730 -17.89 18.41 -24.07
N VAL A 731 -17.72 19.34 -23.13
CA VAL A 731 -17.01 20.60 -23.38
C VAL A 731 -15.55 20.37 -23.76
N LEU A 732 -14.83 19.54 -23.00
CA LEU A 732 -13.42 19.25 -23.28
C LEU A 732 -13.24 18.42 -24.55
N GLY A 733 -14.16 17.50 -24.82
CA GLY A 733 -14.15 16.66 -26.01
C GLY A 733 -14.25 17.50 -27.29
N GLU A 734 -15.26 18.37 -27.38
CA GLU A 734 -15.42 19.30 -28.50
C GLU A 734 -14.22 20.23 -28.66
N LEU A 735 -13.64 20.68 -27.54
CA LEU A 735 -12.48 21.57 -27.55
C LEU A 735 -11.20 20.89 -28.07
N LEU A 736 -11.05 19.58 -27.85
CA LEU A 736 -9.81 18.85 -28.14
C LEU A 736 -9.86 18.04 -29.44
N GLU A 737 -11.05 17.80 -30.02
CA GLU A 737 -11.26 16.94 -31.19
C GLU A 737 -10.35 17.27 -32.38
N ASP A 738 -10.18 18.56 -32.69
CA ASP A 738 -9.38 19.04 -33.83
C ASP A 738 -7.97 19.55 -33.44
N VAL A 739 -7.53 19.31 -32.21
CA VAL A 739 -6.25 19.85 -31.71
C VAL A 739 -5.08 19.02 -32.21
N THR A 740 -4.39 19.53 -33.22
CA THR A 740 -3.15 18.96 -33.75
C THR A 740 -1.92 19.55 -33.08
N LEU A 741 -0.87 18.77 -32.85
CA LEU A 741 0.42 19.26 -32.37
C LEU A 741 1.45 19.23 -33.50
N GLN A 742 2.34 20.23 -33.55
CA GLN A 742 3.43 20.26 -34.53
C GLN A 742 4.61 19.38 -34.10
N THR A 743 4.88 19.35 -32.81
CA THR A 743 5.96 18.53 -32.24
C THR A 743 5.49 17.08 -32.16
N PRO A 744 6.23 16.14 -32.76
CA PRO A 744 5.92 14.72 -32.61
C PRO A 744 6.22 14.24 -31.19
N PHE A 745 5.36 13.38 -30.66
CA PHE A 745 5.55 12.70 -29.38
C PHE A 745 5.91 11.23 -29.63
N ALA A 746 6.74 10.66 -28.76
CA ALA A 746 7.08 9.24 -28.78
C ALA A 746 5.89 8.37 -28.31
N SER A 747 5.99 7.06 -28.53
CA SER A 747 4.96 6.07 -28.19
C SER A 747 5.06 5.50 -26.76
N SER A 748 5.84 6.10 -25.86
CA SER A 748 5.90 5.67 -24.46
C SER A 748 4.68 6.19 -23.67
N GLY A 749 4.32 5.50 -22.58
CA GLY A 749 3.18 5.90 -21.74
C GLY A 749 3.32 7.32 -21.18
N ILE A 750 4.53 7.71 -20.76
CA ILE A 750 4.78 9.08 -20.28
C ILE A 750 4.72 10.11 -21.41
N SER A 751 5.19 9.75 -22.61
CA SER A 751 5.12 10.64 -23.77
C SER A 751 3.69 10.92 -24.19
N ARG A 752 2.80 9.90 -24.17
CA ARG A 752 1.36 10.09 -24.38
C ARG A 752 0.74 11.04 -23.35
N GLN A 753 1.12 10.94 -22.07
CA GLN A 753 0.62 11.88 -21.05
C GLN A 753 1.04 13.33 -21.35
N PHE A 754 2.30 13.57 -21.72
CA PHE A 754 2.76 14.90 -22.10
C PHE A 754 2.12 15.41 -23.40
N GLU A 755 1.77 14.52 -24.33
CA GLU A 755 0.99 14.86 -25.51
C GLU A 755 -0.39 15.41 -25.11
N GLN A 756 -1.10 14.77 -24.18
CA GLN A 756 -2.38 15.27 -23.67
C GLN A 756 -2.23 16.64 -23.00
N VAL A 757 -1.19 16.83 -22.17
CA VAL A 757 -0.88 18.14 -21.57
C VAL A 757 -0.65 19.20 -22.64
N ALA A 758 0.13 18.89 -23.68
CA ALA A 758 0.41 19.84 -24.76
C ALA A 758 -0.85 20.20 -25.56
N LYS A 759 -1.77 19.25 -25.79
CA LYS A 759 -3.08 19.52 -26.42
C LYS A 759 -3.92 20.49 -25.58
N LEU A 760 -4.02 20.28 -24.26
CA LEU A 760 -4.74 21.17 -23.35
C LEU A 760 -4.13 22.58 -23.32
N ILE A 761 -2.81 22.69 -23.16
CA ILE A 761 -2.13 23.98 -23.18
C ILE A 761 -2.40 24.71 -24.51
N LYS A 762 -2.50 24.00 -25.63
CA LYS A 762 -2.81 24.61 -26.93
C LYS A 762 -4.20 25.24 -27.00
N THR A 763 -5.17 24.77 -26.21
CA THR A 763 -6.55 25.31 -26.21
C THR A 763 -6.73 26.51 -25.28
N ARG A 764 -5.72 26.87 -24.48
CA ARG A 764 -5.75 27.97 -23.49
C ARG A 764 -6.33 29.29 -24.00
N SER A 765 -6.10 29.66 -25.27
CA SER A 765 -6.63 30.90 -25.85
C SER A 765 -8.13 30.83 -26.10
N THR A 766 -8.65 29.66 -26.43
CA THR A 766 -10.08 29.42 -26.67
C THR A 766 -10.85 29.44 -25.36
N VAL A 767 -10.31 28.79 -24.33
CA VAL A 767 -10.89 28.78 -22.97
C VAL A 767 -10.46 29.97 -22.11
N GLN A 768 -9.60 30.85 -22.63
CA GLN A 768 -9.05 32.03 -21.97
C GLN A 768 -8.44 31.74 -20.58
N THR A 769 -7.90 30.55 -20.33
CA THR A 769 -7.27 30.21 -19.06
C THR A 769 -5.93 30.93 -18.91
N GLU A 770 -5.66 31.50 -17.74
CA GLU A 770 -4.44 32.27 -17.46
C GLU A 770 -3.41 31.44 -16.70
N ARG A 771 -3.85 30.55 -15.80
CA ARG A 771 -2.99 29.74 -14.94
C ARG A 771 -3.43 28.29 -14.94
N GLU A 772 -2.56 27.37 -15.32
CA GLU A 772 -2.90 25.95 -15.35
C GLU A 772 -1.91 25.11 -14.57
N VAL A 773 -2.41 24.03 -13.97
CA VAL A 773 -1.56 23.02 -13.33
C VAL A 773 -1.92 21.65 -13.89
N PHE A 774 -0.88 20.86 -14.20
CA PHE A 774 -0.98 19.55 -14.81
C PHE A 774 -0.24 18.53 -13.96
N PHE A 775 -0.85 17.37 -13.72
CA PHE A 775 -0.21 16.25 -13.07
C PHE A 775 -0.08 15.07 -14.03
N VAL A 776 1.16 14.67 -14.26
CA VAL A 776 1.55 13.47 -15.00
C VAL A 776 2.41 12.61 -14.08
N SER A 777 2.43 11.30 -14.32
CA SER A 777 3.21 10.41 -13.48
C SER A 777 3.76 9.20 -14.21
N THR A 778 4.79 8.64 -13.61
CA THR A 778 5.38 7.36 -14.02
C THR A 778 5.68 6.55 -12.75
N GLY A 779 5.54 5.23 -12.84
CA GLY A 779 5.78 4.31 -11.72
C GLY A 779 7.06 3.51 -11.91
N GLY A 780 7.26 2.51 -11.06
CA GLY A 780 8.35 1.54 -11.19
C GLY A 780 9.65 1.96 -10.51
N PHE A 781 9.65 2.98 -9.65
CA PHE A 781 10.87 3.42 -8.95
C PHE A 781 11.11 2.70 -7.61
N ASP A 782 10.41 1.60 -7.33
CA ASP A 782 10.62 0.74 -6.15
C ASP A 782 11.46 -0.50 -6.56
N MET A 783 12.66 -0.20 -7.06
CA MET A 783 13.52 -1.17 -7.73
C MET A 783 14.36 -1.95 -6.71
N HIS A 784 13.94 -3.17 -6.39
CA HIS A 784 14.72 -4.14 -5.59
C HIS A 784 15.73 -4.94 -6.44
N ASN A 785 15.67 -4.78 -7.76
CA ASN A 785 16.59 -5.27 -8.78
C ASN A 785 16.95 -4.13 -9.74
N GLU A 786 18.08 -4.21 -10.45
CA GLU A 786 18.45 -3.24 -11.51
C GLU A 786 18.59 -1.76 -11.08
N ALA A 787 18.86 -1.50 -9.80
CA ALA A 787 18.99 -0.14 -9.23
C ALA A 787 20.04 0.77 -9.92
N ARG A 788 20.95 0.22 -10.73
CA ARG A 788 21.91 0.99 -11.54
C ARG A 788 21.37 1.37 -12.93
N ALA A 789 20.39 0.63 -13.46
CA ALA A 789 19.84 0.84 -14.81
C ALA A 789 18.60 1.76 -14.83
N SER A 790 18.07 2.13 -13.66
CA SER A 790 16.76 2.78 -13.49
C SER A 790 16.80 4.32 -13.51
N THR A 791 17.88 4.94 -13.98
CA THR A 791 18.11 6.40 -14.00
C THR A 791 18.10 7.05 -15.38
#